data_AF-A0AAV2NCX3-F1
#
_entry.id   AF-A0AAV2NCX3-F1
#
_cell.length_a   1.000
_cell.length_b   1.000
_cell.length_c   1.000
_cell.angle_alpha   90.00
_cell.angle_beta   90.00
_cell.angle_gamma   90.00
#
_symmetry.space_group_name_H-M   'P 1'
#
loop_
_entity.id
_entity.type
_entity.pdbx_description
1 polymer ?
#
loop_
_entity_poly.entity_id
_entity_poly.type
_entity_poly.pdbx_seq_one_letter_code
_entity_poly.pdbx_strand_id
1 'polypeptide(L)'
;MLHGNWKLLLFSRLLLVSCVKDNIMVRDYFMHKGIYSVVGFSCENLENKVKFAKTFNDVFILASIWNLESVVGSSALRKLLHNNYRNLGVFVDTRCDVYNYTVLYSEATKYLMYDETHKWLILGRKLNDTVSLLNDNAFSIVTDVTIAIPSLTGYDLYDVYNPCKARGGSLNVTALGYWTEKSGVSIRLKQSKYERRSNLHGMRLKIGILLPQTFYNLSAEDIVLDPNMKAKYGRSQFLYTVLLHMADLFNFTMEMVEVNPKKQQDNSAPMFVAFQRKMVDISASPIVMKTERLRRGDIIGPVWPMRSCFLFRTISSANMKTEQFLRPLNVKVWYVIICTMILAMSVLVILIRQEGIQSLTEGYGISILLTIGAVSQQGSVFVPVHYAGRIAFIHIMLFSVLILNYYSASIVSDRLKNIGQKMNDSLISLADSNMKMAAEPTPYIRSFLQSPEREIRYFNAKRWDRIPESKRYLSLTEGLNRVANGDLAYHTSTDSAYPYIERHFYPRMICELTEVHLFRAVLALWGRYKSPFTPLLKIGLTKMYDMGIHKRQLKLWTARKPFCPRNILIAEALSIHEATPVFVFICVSIALSLVICIMENLVHWMLSKRLFISKLQSVLRSLRFSVLMKRISIARNRIFSRDSDFVRDYFVHKAVRNVVGFSCGDLTSDFHFVKSLSRAGIFTIVRKHDTNINMRRFLNTEAWGLGIVVDLRCQNESAVTIFAETSRYRMYDYSYHWLVLGSKLNDSVPLLNDSAYSIITDFVLAITNGSDYDLYDVFNHCKYRGGTLNVTRLGTWRRETGLAITLTQPLIQRRANMHGMTLKISGVIQYRPKNMRLEDYMHDINTRSLDSMHKFTYAMISHTADLFNFSVYASEIIYWDRHSVHGLIFEILHRNYIDFASNPRIMVSERLDYATLVGAAWPIRPCFMLLSTTSNKIKLEIFLKPLAHQTWYSWAIFITIFVFVMRIILRREEDSKQEKYSSAMVLTVGLLAQQGANFFPKRIPSRIALLQILVFNWIMYNYYSASIVSARLSEPLDMMEDSVTVLADSNLKIAAEAVPYLNYFLYKLNWESDYFRKKRWDPLPESKRFLPIEEGMKQVSQGILAYHTDPNTAYPYVERMFDPSKICELTEIHLFKQSIMGMYASHNGQFTEVAKIGLYKMFNTGLRDRQIKYWSSRKPQCQLDTLSTRSISIHETAPALILLAFGMLVGCGICIVENIVYYRSTREKTLRRSMMNNDAEKIAGTSKHNLLE
;
A
#
# COMPACT_ATOMS: atom_id res chain seq x y z
N MET A 1 -76.74 -64.81 9.62
CA MET A 1 -75.89 -64.81 8.40
C MET A 1 -75.68 -63.37 7.93
N LEU A 2 -74.74 -63.14 7.00
CA LEU A 2 -74.52 -61.88 6.26
C LEU A 2 -74.23 -60.62 7.10
N HIS A 3 -72.94 -60.39 7.35
CA HIS A 3 -72.35 -59.08 7.61
C HIS A 3 -71.03 -59.00 6.84
N GLY A 4 -70.88 -58.02 5.93
CA GLY A 4 -69.68 -57.89 5.11
C GLY A 4 -69.68 -56.70 4.15
N ASN A 5 -68.48 -56.36 3.67
CA ASN A 5 -68.22 -55.48 2.51
C ASN A 5 -68.63 -53.98 2.57
N TRP A 6 -68.45 -53.30 3.70
CA TRP A 6 -68.43 -51.81 3.75
C TRP A 6 -67.15 -51.18 4.32
N LYS A 7 -66.05 -51.94 4.48
CA LYS A 7 -64.75 -51.43 5.01
C LYS A 7 -63.60 -51.27 4.00
N LEU A 8 -63.63 -51.91 2.81
CA LEU A 8 -62.51 -51.83 1.85
C LEU A 8 -62.43 -50.49 1.09
N LEU A 9 -63.56 -49.86 0.74
CA LEU A 9 -63.60 -48.69 -0.14
C LEU A 9 -63.11 -47.38 0.51
N LEU A 10 -63.02 -47.32 1.84
CA LEU A 10 -62.49 -46.16 2.57
C LEU A 10 -60.95 -46.19 2.66
N PHE A 11 -60.35 -47.37 2.81
CA PHE A 11 -58.89 -47.52 2.89
C PHE A 11 -58.18 -47.19 1.56
N SER A 12 -58.77 -47.56 0.41
CA SER A 12 -58.19 -47.23 -0.90
C SER A 12 -58.19 -45.72 -1.19
N ARG A 13 -59.24 -44.99 -0.79
CA ARG A 13 -59.27 -43.52 -0.88
C ARG A 13 -58.27 -42.85 0.07
N LEU A 14 -58.12 -43.34 1.30
CA LEU A 14 -57.14 -42.81 2.26
C LEU A 14 -55.69 -42.95 1.76
N LEU A 15 -55.32 -44.10 1.19
CA LEU A 15 -53.98 -44.31 0.63
C LEU A 15 -53.71 -43.43 -0.60
N LEU A 16 -54.66 -43.32 -1.53
CA LEU A 16 -54.51 -42.46 -2.72
C LEU A 16 -54.41 -40.97 -2.38
N VAL A 17 -55.09 -40.50 -1.34
CA VAL A 17 -55.01 -39.10 -0.88
C VAL A 17 -53.67 -38.79 -0.18
N SER A 18 -52.94 -39.79 0.35
CA SER A 18 -51.62 -39.57 0.96
C SER A 18 -50.54 -39.25 -0.10
N CYS A 19 -50.32 -40.13 -1.09
CA CYS A 19 -49.25 -39.96 -2.09
C CYS A 19 -49.32 -38.62 -2.83
N VAL A 20 -50.52 -38.09 -3.08
CA VAL A 20 -50.67 -36.78 -3.74
C VAL A 20 -50.15 -35.64 -2.87
N LYS A 21 -50.40 -35.67 -1.55
CA LYS A 21 -49.96 -34.62 -0.62
C LYS A 21 -48.46 -34.65 -0.37
N ASP A 22 -47.88 -35.85 -0.31
CA ASP A 22 -46.44 -36.04 -0.14
C ASP A 22 -45.65 -35.35 -1.27
N ASN A 23 -46.03 -35.61 -2.52
CA ASN A 23 -45.38 -35.05 -3.71
C ASN A 23 -45.49 -33.52 -3.76
N ILE A 24 -46.63 -32.96 -3.35
CA ILE A 24 -46.84 -31.50 -3.26
C ILE A 24 -45.97 -30.88 -2.15
N MET A 25 -45.88 -31.49 -0.97
CA MET A 25 -45.05 -31.00 0.13
C MET A 25 -43.56 -30.96 -0.24
N VAL A 26 -43.04 -32.02 -0.87
CA VAL A 26 -41.62 -32.10 -1.27
C VAL A 26 -41.31 -31.05 -2.34
N ARG A 27 -42.21 -30.87 -3.31
CA ARG A 27 -42.14 -29.80 -4.32
C ARG A 27 -42.08 -28.41 -3.67
N ASP A 28 -42.97 -28.13 -2.73
CA ASP A 28 -43.07 -26.82 -2.06
C ASP A 28 -41.86 -26.53 -1.18
N TYR A 29 -41.32 -27.54 -0.50
CA TYR A 29 -40.07 -27.43 0.27
C TYR A 29 -38.88 -27.01 -0.61
N PHE A 30 -38.70 -27.67 -1.76
CA PHE A 30 -37.59 -27.32 -2.65
C PHE A 30 -37.81 -26.00 -3.40
N MET A 31 -39.06 -25.63 -3.70
CA MET A 31 -39.39 -24.30 -4.19
C MET A 31 -39.03 -23.22 -3.15
N HIS A 32 -39.41 -23.41 -1.88
CA HIS A 32 -39.07 -22.49 -0.78
C HIS A 32 -37.56 -22.39 -0.55
N LYS A 33 -36.82 -23.50 -0.66
CA LYS A 33 -35.35 -23.53 -0.56
C LYS A 33 -34.62 -22.99 -1.81
N GLY A 34 -35.34 -22.52 -2.85
CA GLY A 34 -34.76 -21.95 -4.07
C GLY A 34 -33.95 -22.96 -4.90
N ILE A 35 -34.42 -24.21 -4.99
CA ILE A 35 -33.69 -25.29 -5.64
C ILE A 35 -34.20 -25.54 -7.05
N TYR A 36 -33.30 -25.41 -8.02
CA TYR A 36 -33.60 -25.58 -9.45
C TYR A 36 -33.42 -27.02 -9.96
N SER A 37 -32.74 -27.90 -9.22
CA SER A 37 -32.55 -29.31 -9.60
C SER A 37 -32.59 -30.26 -8.41
N VAL A 38 -33.31 -31.39 -8.54
CA VAL A 38 -33.56 -32.37 -7.47
C VAL A 38 -33.25 -33.80 -7.94
N VAL A 39 -32.49 -34.57 -7.13
CA VAL A 39 -32.38 -36.03 -7.24
C VAL A 39 -33.27 -36.66 -6.18
N GLY A 40 -34.22 -37.50 -6.58
CA GLY A 40 -35.13 -38.20 -5.67
C GLY A 40 -34.92 -39.70 -5.63
N PHE A 41 -34.85 -40.27 -4.42
CA PHE A 41 -34.84 -41.71 -4.18
C PHE A 41 -36.17 -42.12 -3.58
N SER A 42 -36.97 -42.87 -4.35
CA SER A 42 -38.33 -43.29 -4.01
C SER A 42 -38.57 -44.74 -4.45
N CYS A 43 -39.49 -45.42 -3.78
CA CYS A 43 -39.84 -46.83 -4.00
C CYS A 43 -41.10 -47.01 -4.87
N GLU A 44 -41.77 -45.92 -5.28
CA GLU A 44 -43.00 -45.98 -6.07
C GLU A 44 -42.82 -46.62 -7.45
N ASN A 45 -43.92 -47.10 -8.07
CA ASN A 45 -43.90 -47.62 -9.43
C ASN A 45 -43.43 -46.57 -10.46
N LEU A 46 -42.89 -47.03 -11.60
CA LEU A 46 -42.29 -46.17 -12.63
C LEU A 46 -43.25 -45.06 -13.12
N GLU A 47 -44.54 -45.36 -13.25
CA GLU A 47 -45.56 -44.40 -13.64
C GLU A 47 -45.75 -43.28 -12.60
N ASN A 48 -45.78 -43.63 -11.31
CA ASN A 48 -45.85 -42.67 -10.21
C ASN A 48 -44.56 -41.83 -10.12
N LYS A 49 -43.39 -42.44 -10.34
CA LYS A 49 -42.11 -41.71 -10.45
C LYS A 49 -42.13 -40.67 -11.59
N VAL A 50 -42.73 -40.98 -12.74
CA VAL A 50 -42.93 -40.00 -13.83
C VAL A 50 -43.95 -38.92 -13.46
N LYS A 51 -45.06 -39.28 -12.79
CA LYS A 51 -46.04 -38.31 -12.26
C LYS A 51 -45.39 -37.35 -11.26
N PHE A 52 -44.60 -37.85 -10.31
CA PHE A 52 -43.87 -37.04 -9.33
C PHE A 52 -42.83 -36.13 -10.00
N ALA A 53 -42.03 -36.63 -10.95
CA ALA A 53 -41.13 -35.81 -11.75
C ALA A 53 -41.87 -34.67 -12.47
N LYS A 54 -43.07 -34.95 -13.01
CA LYS A 54 -43.91 -33.94 -13.65
C LYS A 54 -44.36 -32.83 -12.68
N THR A 55 -44.69 -33.15 -11.42
CA THR A 55 -45.06 -32.12 -10.42
C THR A 55 -43.95 -31.10 -10.13
N PHE A 56 -42.67 -31.47 -10.32
CA PHE A 56 -41.53 -30.54 -10.28
C PHE A 56 -41.43 -29.72 -11.56
N ASN A 57 -41.57 -30.37 -12.73
CA ASN A 57 -41.53 -29.71 -14.04
C ASN A 57 -42.63 -28.64 -14.18
N ASP A 58 -43.80 -28.85 -13.59
CA ASP A 58 -44.94 -27.91 -13.58
C ASP A 58 -44.69 -26.67 -12.67
N VAL A 59 -43.64 -26.69 -11.85
CA VAL A 59 -43.14 -25.51 -11.09
C VAL A 59 -41.70 -25.12 -11.47
N PHE A 60 -41.23 -25.60 -12.62
CA PHE A 60 -39.92 -25.28 -13.22
C PHE A 60 -38.69 -25.80 -12.45
N ILE A 61 -38.85 -26.89 -11.67
CA ILE A 61 -37.76 -27.57 -10.98
C ILE A 61 -37.34 -28.82 -11.79
N LEU A 62 -36.05 -28.97 -12.07
CA LEU A 62 -35.48 -30.08 -12.84
C LEU A 62 -35.32 -31.34 -11.98
N ALA A 63 -36.25 -32.30 -12.08
CA ALA A 63 -36.20 -33.53 -11.27
C ALA A 63 -35.60 -34.74 -12.00
N SER A 64 -34.84 -35.57 -11.27
CA SER A 64 -34.41 -36.92 -11.70
C SER A 64 -34.69 -37.91 -10.57
N ILE A 65 -35.64 -38.84 -10.79
CA ILE A 65 -36.12 -39.77 -9.75
C ILE A 65 -35.67 -41.19 -10.05
N TRP A 66 -35.04 -41.82 -9.07
CA TRP A 66 -34.39 -43.12 -9.15
C TRP A 66 -35.05 -44.14 -8.22
N ASN A 67 -35.04 -45.40 -8.62
CA ASN A 67 -35.46 -46.49 -7.75
C ASN A 67 -34.30 -46.91 -6.83
N LEU A 68 -34.54 -47.05 -5.52
CA LEU A 68 -33.47 -47.34 -4.54
C LEU A 68 -32.71 -48.63 -4.87
N GLU A 69 -33.41 -49.64 -5.38
CA GLU A 69 -32.85 -50.94 -5.84
C GLU A 69 -31.90 -50.81 -7.04
N SER A 70 -32.06 -49.77 -7.87
CA SER A 70 -31.23 -49.57 -9.08
C SER A 70 -29.86 -48.93 -8.79
N VAL A 71 -29.60 -48.55 -7.53
CA VAL A 71 -28.43 -47.75 -7.11
C VAL A 71 -27.24 -48.61 -6.64
N VAL A 72 -27.37 -49.94 -6.65
CA VAL A 72 -26.39 -50.93 -6.13
C VAL A 72 -24.98 -50.81 -6.77
N GLY A 73 -24.84 -50.15 -7.92
CA GLY A 73 -23.54 -49.79 -8.49
C GLY A 73 -22.96 -48.48 -7.92
N SER A 74 -21.99 -48.57 -7.00
CA SER A 74 -21.36 -47.43 -6.30
C SER A 74 -20.82 -46.30 -7.20
N SER A 75 -20.46 -46.59 -8.45
CA SER A 75 -19.99 -45.59 -9.42
C SER A 75 -21.11 -44.71 -10.00
N ALA A 76 -22.37 -45.16 -9.94
CA ALA A 76 -23.53 -44.42 -10.44
C ALA A 76 -23.97 -43.33 -9.45
N LEU A 77 -24.14 -43.68 -8.16
CA LEU A 77 -24.51 -42.73 -7.10
C LEU A 77 -23.53 -41.54 -7.05
N ARG A 78 -22.23 -41.82 -7.15
CA ARG A 78 -21.18 -40.78 -7.20
C ARG A 78 -21.35 -39.82 -8.39
N LYS A 79 -21.88 -40.25 -9.54
CA LYS A 79 -22.13 -39.37 -10.69
C LYS A 79 -23.40 -38.54 -10.50
N LEU A 80 -24.47 -39.15 -10.00
CA LEU A 80 -25.77 -38.50 -9.78
C LEU A 80 -25.70 -37.41 -8.70
N LEU A 81 -25.02 -37.71 -7.59
CA LEU A 81 -24.74 -36.76 -6.50
C LEU A 81 -23.35 -36.10 -6.64
N HIS A 82 -22.77 -36.06 -7.84
CA HIS A 82 -21.61 -35.19 -8.06
C HIS A 82 -22.12 -33.75 -8.17
N ASN A 83 -21.55 -32.82 -7.42
CA ASN A 83 -21.90 -31.40 -7.57
C ASN A 83 -20.67 -30.55 -7.94
N ASN A 84 -20.89 -29.57 -8.82
CA ASN A 84 -19.92 -28.55 -9.23
C ASN A 84 -20.42 -27.17 -8.78
N TYR A 85 -20.48 -26.96 -7.47
CA TYR A 85 -20.81 -25.69 -6.80
C TYR A 85 -22.24 -25.13 -7.03
N ARG A 86 -23.24 -25.96 -7.34
CA ARG A 86 -24.66 -25.57 -7.49
C ARG A 86 -25.49 -26.03 -6.28
N ASN A 87 -26.68 -25.51 -6.01
CA ASN A 87 -27.58 -26.10 -5.01
C ASN A 87 -28.34 -27.30 -5.62
N LEU A 88 -28.06 -28.51 -5.13
CA LEU A 88 -28.74 -29.75 -5.51
C LEU A 88 -29.67 -30.21 -4.38
N GLY A 89 -30.96 -30.36 -4.67
CA GLY A 89 -31.90 -31.01 -3.76
C GLY A 89 -31.70 -32.52 -3.79
N VAL A 90 -31.69 -33.16 -2.62
CA VAL A 90 -31.62 -34.62 -2.48
C VAL A 90 -32.81 -35.08 -1.65
N PHE A 91 -33.75 -35.79 -2.27
CA PHE A 91 -34.93 -36.33 -1.60
C PHE A 91 -34.76 -37.81 -1.29
N VAL A 92 -35.07 -38.23 -0.07
CA VAL A 92 -35.09 -39.63 0.36
C VAL A 92 -36.38 -39.90 1.13
N ASP A 93 -37.23 -40.77 0.60
CA ASP A 93 -38.35 -41.32 1.36
C ASP A 93 -37.88 -42.56 2.13
N THR A 94 -37.77 -42.47 3.46
CA THR A 94 -37.33 -43.57 4.34
C THR A 94 -38.49 -44.44 4.85
N ARG A 95 -39.70 -44.23 4.33
CA ARG A 95 -40.92 -44.96 4.76
C ARG A 95 -41.11 -46.31 4.07
N CYS A 96 -40.21 -46.74 3.19
CA CYS A 96 -40.26 -48.07 2.57
C CYS A 96 -39.52 -49.10 3.43
N ASP A 97 -40.03 -50.33 3.52
CA ASP A 97 -39.51 -51.36 4.43
C ASP A 97 -38.27 -52.10 3.87
N VAL A 98 -37.30 -51.38 3.29
CA VAL A 98 -36.09 -51.92 2.64
C VAL A 98 -34.81 -51.29 3.20
N TYR A 99 -33.88 -52.11 3.71
CA TYR A 99 -32.66 -51.69 4.43
C TYR A 99 -31.62 -50.86 3.64
N ASN A 100 -31.86 -50.58 2.36
CA ASN A 100 -30.87 -50.01 1.41
C ASN A 100 -30.49 -48.53 1.67
N TYR A 101 -31.22 -47.79 2.50
CA TYR A 101 -30.87 -46.40 2.86
C TYR A 101 -29.50 -46.27 3.55
N THR A 102 -29.11 -47.31 4.29
CA THR A 102 -27.80 -47.38 4.96
C THR A 102 -26.63 -47.30 3.97
N VAL A 103 -26.80 -47.85 2.75
CA VAL A 103 -25.83 -47.76 1.65
C VAL A 103 -25.78 -46.34 1.08
N LEU A 104 -26.94 -45.71 0.88
CA LEU A 104 -27.03 -44.32 0.42
C LEU A 104 -26.33 -43.35 1.39
N TYR A 105 -26.66 -43.44 2.69
CA TYR A 105 -26.07 -42.57 3.71
C TYR A 105 -24.58 -42.85 3.94
N SER A 106 -24.11 -44.10 3.87
CA SER A 106 -22.68 -44.43 4.04
C SER A 106 -21.82 -44.01 2.85
N GLU A 107 -22.27 -44.16 1.60
CA GLU A 107 -21.58 -43.62 0.43
C GLU A 107 -21.61 -42.07 0.43
N ALA A 108 -22.71 -41.45 0.85
CA ALA A 108 -22.78 -39.99 1.04
C ALA A 108 -21.78 -39.51 2.11
N THR A 109 -21.65 -40.21 3.24
CA THR A 109 -20.63 -39.96 4.27
C THR A 109 -19.21 -40.11 3.71
N LYS A 110 -18.95 -41.20 2.99
CA LYS A 110 -17.65 -41.54 2.39
C LYS A 110 -17.17 -40.54 1.33
N TYR A 111 -18.09 -39.94 0.57
CA TYR A 111 -17.77 -38.90 -0.41
C TYR A 111 -17.97 -37.45 0.09
N LEU A 112 -18.40 -37.26 1.34
CA LEU A 112 -18.66 -35.96 1.98
C LEU A 112 -19.78 -35.14 1.30
N MET A 113 -20.88 -35.79 0.92
CA MET A 113 -22.06 -35.20 0.25
C MET A 113 -23.01 -34.45 1.20
N TYR A 114 -22.53 -34.02 2.37
CA TYR A 114 -23.28 -33.24 3.37
C TYR A 114 -22.70 -31.82 3.52
N ASP A 115 -22.19 -31.27 2.41
CA ASP A 115 -21.66 -29.91 2.30
C ASP A 115 -22.78 -28.87 2.06
N GLU A 116 -22.41 -27.61 1.80
CA GLU A 116 -23.38 -26.54 1.51
C GLU A 116 -24.22 -26.78 0.25
N THR A 117 -23.69 -27.55 -0.71
CA THR A 117 -24.21 -27.67 -2.07
C THR A 117 -25.29 -28.75 -2.18
N HIS A 118 -25.43 -29.61 -1.17
CA HIS A 118 -26.44 -30.68 -1.12
C HIS A 118 -27.49 -30.36 -0.05
N LYS A 119 -28.74 -30.19 -0.48
CA LYS A 119 -29.88 -29.85 0.38
C LYS A 119 -30.75 -31.10 0.54
N TRP A 120 -30.57 -31.82 1.66
CA TRP A 120 -31.26 -33.08 1.88
C TRP A 120 -32.64 -32.84 2.51
N LEU A 121 -33.68 -33.47 1.94
CA LEU A 121 -34.99 -33.65 2.56
C LEU A 121 -35.22 -35.15 2.77
N ILE A 122 -35.47 -35.53 4.02
CA ILE A 122 -35.65 -36.92 4.44
C ILE A 122 -37.07 -37.05 5.01
N LEU A 123 -37.91 -37.86 4.37
CA LEU A 123 -39.31 -38.06 4.74
C LEU A 123 -39.46 -39.37 5.52
N GLY A 124 -39.91 -39.29 6.78
CA GLY A 124 -39.91 -40.42 7.72
C GLY A 124 -41.22 -40.63 8.48
N ARG A 125 -41.37 -41.79 9.14
CA ARG A 125 -42.59 -42.17 9.90
C ARG A 125 -42.63 -41.53 11.31
N LYS A 126 -41.50 -41.47 12.01
CA LYS A 126 -41.32 -40.83 13.33
C LYS A 126 -39.94 -40.16 13.41
N LEU A 127 -39.81 -39.12 14.24
CA LEU A 127 -38.56 -38.36 14.34
C LEU A 127 -37.39 -39.21 14.88
N ASN A 128 -37.55 -39.85 16.03
CA ASN A 128 -36.48 -40.62 16.68
C ASN A 128 -35.98 -41.76 15.78
N ASP A 129 -36.91 -42.55 15.23
CA ASP A 129 -36.64 -43.63 14.29
C ASP A 129 -35.83 -43.11 13.10
N THR A 130 -36.25 -42.00 12.49
CA THR A 130 -35.58 -41.42 11.30
C THR A 130 -34.21 -40.82 11.64
N VAL A 131 -34.06 -40.21 12.82
CA VAL A 131 -32.77 -39.70 13.33
C VAL A 131 -31.79 -40.85 13.59
N SER A 132 -32.26 -42.01 14.08
CA SER A 132 -31.41 -43.18 14.34
C SER A 132 -30.80 -43.80 13.06
N LEU A 133 -31.40 -43.55 11.89
CA LEU A 133 -30.90 -44.02 10.58
C LEU A 133 -29.78 -43.13 10.00
N LEU A 134 -29.50 -41.96 10.59
CA LEU A 134 -28.54 -40.99 10.03
C LEU A 134 -27.09 -41.30 10.41
N ASN A 135 -26.19 -41.16 9.44
CA ASN A 135 -24.74 -41.30 9.64
C ASN A 135 -24.06 -39.93 9.74
N ASP A 136 -24.08 -39.33 10.94
CA ASP A 136 -23.55 -37.99 11.22
C ASP A 136 -22.01 -37.89 11.25
N ASN A 137 -21.27 -38.96 10.95
CA ASN A 137 -19.79 -38.94 10.93
C ASN A 137 -19.19 -37.95 9.91
N ALA A 138 -19.95 -37.55 8.90
CA ALA A 138 -19.58 -36.53 7.91
C ALA A 138 -20.40 -35.23 8.03
N PHE A 139 -21.23 -35.11 9.08
CA PHE A 139 -21.97 -33.87 9.32
C PHE A 139 -21.04 -32.77 9.86
N SER A 140 -21.46 -31.53 9.62
CA SER A 140 -20.71 -30.34 9.97
C SER A 140 -21.63 -29.13 10.15
N ILE A 141 -21.04 -28.01 10.58
CA ILE A 141 -21.68 -26.69 10.66
C ILE A 141 -22.40 -26.33 9.35
N VAL A 142 -21.84 -26.70 8.19
CA VAL A 142 -22.38 -26.37 6.86
C VAL A 142 -23.53 -27.26 6.39
N THR A 143 -23.72 -28.44 7.00
CA THR A 143 -24.66 -29.47 6.54
C THR A 143 -26.12 -28.96 6.48
N ASP A 144 -26.81 -29.23 5.39
CA ASP A 144 -28.18 -28.75 5.10
C ASP A 144 -29.12 -29.96 4.98
N VAL A 145 -29.38 -30.63 6.12
CA VAL A 145 -30.27 -31.79 6.22
C VAL A 145 -31.54 -31.38 6.96
N THR A 146 -32.70 -31.72 6.38
CA THR A 146 -34.01 -31.47 6.99
C THR A 146 -34.84 -32.75 6.98
N ILE A 147 -35.44 -33.10 8.13
CA ILE A 147 -36.37 -34.22 8.26
C ILE A 147 -37.80 -33.67 8.21
N ALA A 148 -38.68 -34.31 7.44
CA ALA A 148 -40.12 -34.09 7.42
C ALA A 148 -40.84 -35.29 8.06
N ILE A 149 -41.71 -35.01 9.04
CA ILE A 149 -42.53 -36.00 9.77
C ILE A 149 -44.01 -35.64 9.59
N PRO A 150 -44.90 -36.60 9.26
CA PRO A 150 -46.32 -36.32 9.08
C PRO A 150 -46.99 -35.87 10.38
N SER A 151 -47.93 -34.95 10.25
CA SER A 151 -48.64 -34.28 11.34
C SER A 151 -50.13 -34.17 11.00
N LEU A 152 -51.00 -33.93 11.99
CA LEU A 152 -52.47 -34.03 11.83
C LEU A 152 -53.04 -33.17 10.68
N THR A 153 -52.37 -32.08 10.31
CA THR A 153 -52.80 -31.14 9.26
C THR A 153 -51.75 -30.92 8.17
N GLY A 154 -50.70 -31.74 8.09
CA GLY A 154 -49.59 -31.52 7.17
C GLY A 154 -48.29 -32.19 7.60
N TYR A 155 -47.19 -31.44 7.62
CA TYR A 155 -45.84 -31.94 7.90
C TYR A 155 -45.05 -31.00 8.82
N ASP A 156 -44.40 -31.54 9.85
CA ASP A 156 -43.47 -30.81 10.71
C ASP A 156 -42.01 -31.00 10.23
N LEU A 157 -41.24 -29.91 10.20
CA LEU A 157 -39.90 -29.85 9.60
C LEU A 157 -38.81 -29.58 10.66
N TYR A 158 -37.74 -30.38 10.62
CA TYR A 158 -36.65 -30.34 11.60
C TYR A 158 -35.28 -30.13 10.90
N ASP A 159 -34.53 -29.11 11.29
CA ASP A 159 -33.14 -28.84 10.84
C ASP A 159 -32.16 -29.65 11.68
N VAL A 160 -31.31 -30.45 11.03
CA VAL A 160 -30.45 -31.46 11.67
C VAL A 160 -28.99 -31.29 11.25
N TYR A 161 -28.08 -31.19 12.23
CA TYR A 161 -26.64 -31.07 11.99
C TYR A 161 -25.83 -31.51 13.22
N ASN A 162 -24.56 -31.88 13.01
CA ASN A 162 -23.57 -32.06 14.08
C ASN A 162 -22.37 -31.15 13.73
N PRO A 163 -21.86 -30.28 14.62
CA PRO A 163 -20.70 -29.42 14.30
C PRO A 163 -19.45 -30.22 13.89
N CYS A 164 -19.13 -31.30 14.62
CA CYS A 164 -18.15 -32.32 14.27
C CYS A 164 -18.13 -33.46 15.30
N LYS A 165 -18.67 -34.65 14.95
CA LYS A 165 -18.68 -35.83 15.84
C LYS A 165 -17.29 -36.24 16.33
N ALA A 166 -16.29 -36.19 15.44
CA ALA A 166 -14.90 -36.54 15.71
C ALA A 166 -14.15 -35.59 16.68
N ARG A 167 -14.80 -34.52 17.14
CA ARG A 167 -14.31 -33.60 18.19
C ARG A 167 -15.29 -33.48 19.36
N GLY A 168 -16.17 -34.46 19.55
CA GLY A 168 -17.14 -34.50 20.66
C GLY A 168 -18.44 -33.74 20.40
N GLY A 169 -18.70 -33.28 19.17
CA GLY A 169 -19.97 -32.66 18.81
C GLY A 169 -21.12 -33.66 18.86
N SER A 170 -22.26 -33.24 19.43
CA SER A 170 -23.51 -33.99 19.40
C SER A 170 -24.32 -33.68 18.13
N LEU A 171 -25.24 -34.60 17.80
CA LEU A 171 -26.25 -34.35 16.76
C LEU A 171 -27.34 -33.44 17.34
N ASN A 172 -27.47 -32.24 16.76
CA ASN A 172 -28.46 -31.25 17.17
C ASN A 172 -29.67 -31.30 16.21
N VAL A 173 -30.87 -31.35 16.78
CA VAL A 173 -32.15 -31.44 16.06
C VAL A 173 -33.02 -30.27 16.51
N THR A 174 -33.40 -29.40 15.58
CA THR A 174 -34.13 -28.16 15.90
C THR A 174 -35.37 -28.00 15.05
N ALA A 175 -36.48 -27.56 15.63
CA ALA A 175 -37.73 -27.34 14.89
C ALA A 175 -37.55 -26.15 13.92
N LEU A 176 -37.54 -26.46 12.62
CA LEU A 176 -37.30 -25.49 11.55
C LEU A 176 -38.58 -24.76 11.16
N GLY A 177 -39.70 -25.48 11.09
CA GLY A 177 -40.95 -24.99 10.54
C GLY A 177 -41.99 -26.10 10.36
N TYR A 178 -43.01 -25.82 9.56
CA TYR A 178 -44.06 -26.77 9.19
C TYR A 178 -44.57 -26.47 7.78
N TRP A 179 -45.28 -27.41 7.16
CA TRP A 179 -46.00 -27.25 5.90
C TRP A 179 -47.46 -27.66 6.08
N THR A 180 -48.39 -26.91 5.50
CA THR A 180 -49.79 -27.35 5.32
C THR A 180 -50.27 -26.97 3.92
N GLU A 181 -51.28 -27.69 3.44
CA GLU A 181 -51.91 -27.49 2.12
C GLU A 181 -52.51 -26.08 1.92
N LYS A 182 -52.83 -25.36 3.01
CA LYS A 182 -53.30 -23.96 2.97
C LYS A 182 -52.20 -22.91 3.15
N SER A 183 -51.12 -23.23 3.87
CA SER A 183 -50.07 -22.26 4.22
C SER A 183 -48.83 -22.35 3.34
N GLY A 184 -48.64 -23.46 2.62
CA GLY A 184 -47.32 -23.85 2.12
C GLY A 184 -46.32 -24.01 3.26
N VAL A 185 -45.03 -23.83 2.95
CA VAL A 185 -43.90 -23.94 3.90
C VAL A 185 -43.78 -22.69 4.77
N SER A 186 -43.87 -22.87 6.09
CA SER A 186 -43.74 -21.83 7.11
C SER A 186 -42.51 -22.09 7.99
N ILE A 187 -41.45 -21.30 7.80
CA ILE A 187 -40.19 -21.40 8.56
C ILE A 187 -40.25 -20.49 9.79
N ARG A 188 -39.96 -21.05 10.97
CA ARG A 188 -39.92 -20.32 12.25
C ARG A 188 -38.56 -19.64 12.50
N LEU A 189 -37.47 -20.21 11.99
CA LEU A 189 -36.10 -19.74 12.21
C LEU A 189 -35.65 -18.68 11.19
N LYS A 190 -35.70 -17.39 11.55
CA LYS A 190 -35.38 -16.25 10.66
C LYS A 190 -33.89 -15.90 10.54
N GLN A 191 -33.05 -16.26 11.52
CA GLN A 191 -31.60 -15.99 11.54
C GLN A 191 -30.83 -16.82 10.50
N SER A 192 -29.63 -16.36 10.12
CA SER A 192 -28.79 -17.09 9.15
C SER A 192 -28.21 -18.40 9.71
N LYS A 193 -27.93 -19.38 8.84
CA LYS A 193 -27.41 -20.71 9.25
C LYS A 193 -26.09 -20.60 10.04
N TYR A 194 -25.19 -19.71 9.62
CA TYR A 194 -23.88 -19.51 10.27
C TYR A 194 -23.96 -18.79 11.60
N GLU A 195 -24.95 -17.94 11.79
CA GLU A 195 -25.21 -17.21 13.04
C GLU A 195 -25.79 -18.15 14.09
N ARG A 196 -26.86 -18.90 13.75
CA ARG A 196 -27.43 -19.93 14.65
C ARG A 196 -26.43 -21.02 15.06
N ARG A 197 -25.47 -21.33 14.19
CA ARG A 197 -24.45 -22.38 14.37
C ARG A 197 -23.04 -21.82 14.59
N SER A 198 -22.94 -20.56 15.01
CA SER A 198 -21.65 -19.88 15.28
C SER A 198 -20.97 -20.40 16.53
N ASN A 199 -21.75 -20.77 17.55
CA ASN A 199 -21.30 -21.31 18.83
C ASN A 199 -20.89 -22.79 18.68
N LEU A 200 -19.63 -23.10 18.97
CA LEU A 200 -19.07 -24.46 18.97
C LEU A 200 -19.05 -25.12 20.36
N HIS A 201 -19.73 -24.52 21.34
CA HIS A 201 -19.96 -25.09 22.68
C HIS A 201 -18.68 -25.56 23.39
N GLY A 202 -17.57 -24.84 23.22
CA GLY A 202 -16.27 -25.13 23.84
C GLY A 202 -15.46 -26.26 23.17
N MET A 203 -15.91 -26.79 22.02
CA MET A 203 -15.26 -27.88 21.27
C MET A 203 -13.73 -27.70 21.16
N ARG A 204 -12.97 -28.76 21.46
CA ARG A 204 -11.49 -28.73 21.43
C ARG A 204 -10.98 -28.93 20.00
N LEU A 205 -10.37 -27.91 19.40
CA LEU A 205 -9.77 -27.98 18.07
C LEU A 205 -8.26 -28.21 18.16
N LYS A 206 -7.74 -29.23 17.43
CA LYS A 206 -6.30 -29.54 17.41
C LYS A 206 -5.56 -28.62 16.44
N ILE A 207 -4.65 -27.80 16.96
CA ILE A 207 -3.93 -26.77 16.20
C ILE A 207 -2.46 -27.13 16.13
N GLY A 208 -1.96 -27.36 14.91
CA GLY A 208 -0.57 -27.75 14.67
C GLY A 208 0.37 -26.55 14.61
N ILE A 209 1.48 -26.63 15.33
CA ILE A 209 2.57 -25.63 15.28
C ILE A 209 3.89 -26.27 14.83
N LEU A 210 4.62 -25.57 13.97
CA LEU A 210 5.98 -25.95 13.54
C LEU A 210 7.02 -25.30 14.46
N LEU A 211 7.54 -26.08 15.42
CA LEU A 211 8.69 -25.67 16.25
C LEU A 211 9.98 -26.35 15.71
N PRO A 212 11.03 -25.58 15.36
CA PRO A 212 12.29 -26.14 14.85
C PRO A 212 13.22 -26.69 15.94
N GLN A 213 12.94 -26.40 17.21
CA GLN A 213 13.67 -26.85 18.38
C GLN A 213 12.65 -27.27 19.45
N THR A 214 12.88 -28.44 20.05
CA THR A 214 12.13 -28.97 21.19
C THR A 214 12.62 -28.29 22.46
N PHE A 215 11.74 -27.58 23.17
CA PHE A 215 12.05 -26.97 24.47
C PHE A 215 11.53 -27.90 25.58
N TYR A 216 12.43 -28.51 26.34
CA TYR A 216 12.05 -29.61 27.24
C TYR A 216 11.27 -29.21 28.51
N ASN A 217 11.14 -27.90 28.81
CA ASN A 217 10.60 -27.40 30.08
C ASN A 217 9.43 -26.38 29.92
N LEU A 218 8.88 -26.18 28.71
CA LEU A 218 7.81 -25.20 28.44
C LEU A 218 6.74 -25.82 27.52
N SER A 219 5.47 -25.49 27.73
CA SER A 219 4.42 -25.95 26.82
C SER A 219 4.47 -25.20 25.49
N ALA A 220 3.87 -25.79 24.45
CA ALA A 220 3.70 -25.14 23.15
C ALA A 220 2.80 -23.89 23.20
N GLU A 221 2.06 -23.69 24.29
CA GLU A 221 1.20 -22.52 24.53
C GLU A 221 2.03 -21.39 25.18
N ASP A 222 2.83 -21.70 26.21
CA ASP A 222 3.74 -20.73 26.86
C ASP A 222 4.72 -20.10 25.87
N ILE A 223 5.34 -20.92 25.00
CA ILE A 223 6.30 -20.47 23.98
C ILE A 223 5.65 -19.51 22.96
N VAL A 224 4.33 -19.64 22.76
CA VAL A 224 3.57 -18.81 21.83
C VAL A 224 3.02 -17.55 22.52
N LEU A 225 2.83 -17.58 23.84
CA LEU A 225 2.41 -16.42 24.63
C LEU A 225 3.59 -15.53 25.07
N ASP A 226 4.81 -16.06 25.19
CA ASP A 226 6.01 -15.30 25.61
C ASP A 226 6.32 -14.10 24.66
N PRO A 227 6.26 -12.84 25.15
CA PRO A 227 6.62 -11.67 24.37
C PRO A 227 8.08 -11.65 23.89
N ASN A 228 9.00 -12.33 24.59
CA ASN A 228 10.42 -12.37 24.24
C ASN A 228 10.69 -13.21 22.99
N MET A 229 9.87 -14.25 22.75
CA MET A 229 9.94 -15.12 21.57
C MET A 229 9.57 -14.42 20.25
N LYS A 230 9.05 -13.19 20.29
CA LYS A 230 8.58 -12.40 19.14
C LYS A 230 9.54 -12.34 17.97
N ALA A 231 10.84 -12.15 18.22
CA ALA A 231 11.85 -12.05 17.16
C ALA A 231 12.08 -13.35 16.37
N LYS A 232 11.66 -14.50 16.92
CA LYS A 232 11.87 -15.84 16.32
C LYS A 232 10.55 -16.50 15.89
N TYR A 233 9.48 -16.30 16.66
CA TYR A 233 8.19 -16.96 16.48
C TYR A 233 7.02 -16.02 16.15
N GLY A 234 7.25 -14.70 16.04
CA GLY A 234 6.19 -13.69 15.86
C GLY A 234 5.19 -13.95 14.72
N ARG A 235 5.59 -14.68 13.67
CA ARG A 235 4.70 -15.15 12.59
C ARG A 235 3.65 -16.18 13.05
N SER A 236 4.05 -17.11 13.92
CA SER A 236 3.15 -18.08 14.54
C SER A 236 2.37 -17.46 15.70
N GLN A 237 2.99 -16.58 16.49
CA GLN A 237 2.31 -15.87 17.59
C GLN A 237 1.22 -14.92 17.09
N PHE A 238 1.48 -14.21 15.99
CA PHE A 238 0.47 -13.45 15.24
C PHE A 238 -0.72 -14.32 14.83
N LEU A 239 -0.45 -15.49 14.23
CA LEU A 239 -1.52 -16.33 13.70
C LEU A 239 -2.28 -17.05 14.82
N TYR A 240 -1.61 -17.45 15.90
CA TYR A 240 -2.27 -17.91 17.13
C TYR A 240 -3.12 -16.80 17.77
N THR A 241 -2.64 -15.55 17.79
CA THR A 241 -3.45 -14.40 18.23
C THR A 241 -4.70 -14.23 17.34
N VAL A 242 -4.58 -14.42 16.03
CA VAL A 242 -5.74 -14.42 15.12
C VAL A 242 -6.69 -15.60 15.40
N LEU A 243 -6.17 -16.76 15.81
CA LEU A 243 -6.97 -17.93 16.19
C LEU A 243 -7.63 -17.77 17.57
N LEU A 244 -7.03 -17.04 18.52
CA LEU A 244 -7.69 -16.63 19.78
C LEU A 244 -8.93 -15.78 19.50
N HIS A 245 -8.82 -14.72 18.68
CA HIS A 245 -9.98 -13.91 18.28
C HIS A 245 -11.07 -14.72 17.54
N MET A 246 -10.71 -15.84 16.89
CA MET A 246 -11.68 -16.78 16.31
C MET A 246 -12.30 -17.71 17.36
N ALA A 247 -11.52 -18.12 18.38
CA ALA A 247 -11.99 -18.92 19.51
C ALA A 247 -13.03 -18.15 20.32
N ASP A 248 -12.79 -16.86 20.59
CA ASP A 248 -13.73 -15.95 21.24
C ASP A 248 -15.00 -15.77 20.39
N LEU A 249 -14.85 -15.52 19.08
CA LEU A 249 -15.95 -15.26 18.15
C LEU A 249 -16.89 -16.46 17.92
N PHE A 250 -16.40 -17.68 18.11
CA PHE A 250 -17.12 -18.92 17.80
C PHE A 250 -17.22 -19.90 18.99
N ASN A 251 -16.77 -19.50 20.18
CA ASN A 251 -16.77 -20.31 21.41
C ASN A 251 -16.23 -21.74 21.20
N PHE A 252 -14.96 -21.85 20.80
CA PHE A 252 -14.21 -23.11 20.77
C PHE A 252 -12.96 -23.02 21.64
N THR A 253 -12.43 -24.16 22.08
CA THR A 253 -11.14 -24.23 22.78
C THR A 253 -10.06 -24.83 21.89
N MET A 254 -8.80 -24.54 22.21
CA MET A 254 -7.65 -24.96 21.40
C MET A 254 -6.85 -26.03 22.12
N GLU A 255 -6.26 -26.94 21.36
CA GLU A 255 -5.30 -27.93 21.84
C GLU A 255 -4.07 -27.84 20.94
N MET A 256 -2.96 -27.32 21.46
CA MET A 256 -1.73 -27.16 20.67
C MET A 256 -0.99 -28.48 20.49
N VAL A 257 -0.66 -28.81 19.24
CA VAL A 257 0.04 -30.04 18.84
C VAL A 257 1.35 -29.66 18.17
N GLU A 258 2.49 -30.04 18.75
CA GLU A 258 3.79 -29.84 18.11
C GLU A 258 3.95 -30.78 16.91
N VAL A 259 4.25 -30.21 15.73
CA VAL A 259 4.52 -30.96 14.50
C VAL A 259 6.02 -30.89 14.20
N ASN A 260 6.74 -31.93 14.59
CA ASN A 260 8.20 -32.02 14.47
C ASN A 260 8.66 -31.90 12.98
N PRO A 261 9.47 -30.89 12.62
CA PRO A 261 9.86 -30.64 11.23
C PRO A 261 10.99 -31.54 10.72
N LYS A 262 11.70 -32.29 11.58
CA LYS A 262 12.96 -32.97 11.24
C LYS A 262 12.84 -34.15 10.28
N LYS A 263 11.63 -34.54 9.84
CA LYS A 263 11.40 -35.81 9.10
C LYS A 263 11.29 -35.71 7.56
N GLN A 264 11.40 -34.55 6.92
CA GLN A 264 11.55 -34.45 5.45
C GLN A 264 12.04 -33.07 4.96
N GLN A 265 12.76 -33.03 3.83
CA GLN A 265 13.48 -31.86 3.31
C GLN A 265 12.61 -30.78 2.60
N ASP A 266 11.28 -30.84 2.62
CA ASP A 266 10.39 -29.75 2.14
C ASP A 266 9.61 -29.10 3.29
N ASN A 267 9.78 -27.79 3.44
CA ASN A 267 9.51 -27.00 4.64
C ASN A 267 8.02 -26.67 4.91
N SER A 268 7.14 -27.60 4.61
CA SER A 268 5.74 -27.60 5.05
C SER A 268 5.10 -28.98 4.96
N ALA A 269 5.76 -29.94 4.30
CA ALA A 269 5.32 -31.33 4.22
C ALA A 269 4.95 -31.92 5.60
N PRO A 270 5.65 -31.65 6.73
CA PRO A 270 5.22 -32.11 8.04
C PRO A 270 3.79 -31.70 8.42
N MET A 271 3.39 -30.44 8.17
CA MET A 271 2.02 -29.97 8.45
C MET A 271 0.99 -30.59 7.49
N PHE A 272 1.30 -30.70 6.20
CA PHE A 272 0.40 -31.35 5.25
C PHE A 272 0.27 -32.86 5.49
N VAL A 273 1.32 -33.53 5.99
CA VAL A 273 1.28 -34.92 6.45
C VAL A 273 0.47 -35.03 7.77
N ALA A 274 0.58 -34.06 8.67
CA ALA A 274 -0.24 -34.01 9.89
C ALA A 274 -1.74 -33.80 9.59
N PHE A 275 -2.07 -32.95 8.61
CA PHE A 275 -3.43 -32.82 8.06
C PHE A 275 -3.91 -34.14 7.43
N GLN A 276 -3.09 -34.80 6.58
CA GLN A 276 -3.44 -36.08 5.97
C GLN A 276 -3.64 -37.19 7.00
N ARG A 277 -2.86 -37.22 8.09
CA ARG A 277 -2.98 -38.14 9.22
C ARG A 277 -4.07 -37.74 10.23
N LYS A 278 -4.84 -36.67 9.98
CA LYS A 278 -5.88 -36.10 10.87
C LYS A 278 -5.41 -35.75 12.29
N MET A 279 -4.10 -35.57 12.49
CA MET A 279 -3.53 -35.24 13.81
C MET A 279 -3.87 -33.81 14.23
N VAL A 280 -4.03 -32.91 13.26
CA VAL A 280 -4.35 -31.50 13.45
C VAL A 280 -5.39 -31.05 12.42
N ASP A 281 -6.21 -30.05 12.77
CA ASP A 281 -7.27 -29.50 11.91
C ASP A 281 -6.91 -28.12 11.33
N ILE A 282 -6.06 -27.35 12.02
CA ILE A 282 -5.66 -25.97 11.66
C ILE A 282 -4.14 -25.81 11.87
N SER A 283 -3.49 -24.93 11.11
CA SER A 283 -2.08 -24.53 11.31
C SER A 283 -1.97 -23.20 12.07
N ALA A 284 -1.30 -23.19 13.23
CA ALA A 284 -0.86 -21.96 13.89
C ALA A 284 0.38 -21.31 13.23
N SER A 285 1.05 -22.02 12.30
CA SER A 285 2.14 -21.44 11.51
C SER A 285 1.65 -21.02 10.12
N PRO A 286 1.89 -19.77 9.67
CA PRO A 286 1.47 -19.33 8.34
C PRO A 286 2.38 -19.91 7.25
N ILE A 287 1.80 -20.49 6.19
CA ILE A 287 2.53 -21.28 5.17
C ILE A 287 2.37 -20.69 3.77
N VAL A 288 3.47 -20.65 3.00
CA VAL A 288 3.52 -20.15 1.61
C VAL A 288 2.51 -20.88 0.73
N MET A 289 1.71 -20.10 -0.01
CA MET A 289 0.78 -20.60 -1.02
C MET A 289 1.54 -21.19 -2.23
N LYS A 290 1.38 -22.50 -2.46
CA LYS A 290 1.82 -23.21 -3.68
C LYS A 290 0.68 -24.09 -4.19
N THR A 291 0.54 -24.22 -5.51
CA THR A 291 -0.50 -25.02 -6.18
C THR A 291 -0.50 -26.49 -5.76
N GLU A 292 0.68 -27.08 -5.59
CA GLU A 292 0.89 -28.48 -5.17
C GLU A 292 0.25 -28.79 -3.79
N ARG A 293 0.20 -27.79 -2.91
CA ARG A 293 -0.24 -27.93 -1.51
C ARG A 293 -1.77 -27.96 -1.36
N LEU A 294 -2.49 -27.41 -2.33
CA LEU A 294 -3.97 -27.43 -2.39
C LEU A 294 -4.56 -28.85 -2.48
N ARG A 295 -3.74 -29.86 -2.81
CA ARG A 295 -4.13 -31.28 -2.80
C ARG A 295 -4.05 -31.92 -1.40
N ARG A 296 -3.59 -31.21 -0.37
CA ARG A 296 -3.32 -31.76 0.98
C ARG A 296 -3.83 -30.87 2.14
N GLY A 297 -4.26 -29.64 1.86
CA GLY A 297 -4.86 -28.73 2.84
C GLY A 297 -5.67 -27.64 2.15
N ASP A 298 -6.56 -26.99 2.89
CA ASP A 298 -7.40 -25.89 2.39
C ASP A 298 -6.83 -24.55 2.86
N ILE A 299 -6.84 -23.55 1.98
CA ILE A 299 -6.55 -22.16 2.37
C ILE A 299 -7.81 -21.58 3.03
N ILE A 300 -7.66 -21.08 4.26
CA ILE A 300 -8.66 -20.24 4.93
C ILE A 300 -8.51 -18.81 4.38
N GLY A 301 -7.29 -18.24 4.40
CA GLY A 301 -7.00 -16.99 3.70
C GLY A 301 -5.52 -16.57 3.78
N PRO A 302 -5.10 -15.57 2.99
CA PRO A 302 -3.79 -14.92 3.18
C PRO A 302 -3.75 -14.24 4.56
N VAL A 303 -2.59 -14.23 5.21
CA VAL A 303 -2.44 -13.63 6.55
C VAL A 303 -1.13 -12.85 6.78
N TRP A 304 0.00 -13.18 6.13
CA TRP A 304 1.29 -12.51 6.37
C TRP A 304 2.10 -12.26 5.08
N PRO A 305 2.58 -11.02 4.82
CA PRO A 305 3.47 -10.73 3.70
C PRO A 305 4.93 -11.05 4.06
N MET A 306 5.52 -12.06 3.42
CA MET A 306 6.91 -12.48 3.67
C MET A 306 7.88 -11.76 2.73
N ARG A 307 8.95 -11.19 3.31
CA ARG A 307 10.06 -10.56 2.59
C ARG A 307 11.39 -11.19 3.00
N SER A 308 12.12 -11.73 2.02
CA SER A 308 13.41 -12.39 2.21
C SER A 308 14.49 -11.61 1.44
N CYS A 309 15.53 -11.17 2.14
CA CYS A 309 16.50 -10.20 1.62
C CYS A 309 17.93 -10.59 1.99
N PHE A 310 18.87 -10.26 1.11
CA PHE A 310 20.27 -10.06 1.49
C PHE A 310 20.42 -8.69 2.17
N LEU A 311 21.16 -8.64 3.26
CA LEU A 311 21.46 -7.45 4.05
C LEU A 311 22.97 -7.25 4.09
N PHE A 312 23.44 -6.03 3.83
CA PHE A 312 24.85 -5.64 3.92
C PHE A 312 25.00 -4.13 4.21
N ARG A 313 26.08 -3.70 4.87
CA ARG A 313 26.47 -2.28 4.88
C ARG A 313 27.10 -1.94 3.54
N THR A 314 26.64 -0.87 2.88
CA THR A 314 27.36 -0.29 1.73
C THR A 314 28.38 0.72 2.25
N ILE A 315 29.57 0.23 2.58
CA ILE A 315 30.74 1.09 2.85
C ILE A 315 31.13 1.77 1.52
N SER A 316 31.35 3.09 1.52
CA SER A 316 31.85 3.81 0.34
C SER A 316 33.12 3.13 -0.19
N SER A 317 33.22 2.92 -1.49
CA SER A 317 34.42 2.31 -2.09
C SER A 317 35.68 3.11 -1.74
N ALA A 318 36.75 2.39 -1.42
CA ALA A 318 38.08 2.94 -1.11
C ALA A 318 38.83 3.40 -2.37
N ASN A 319 38.13 4.10 -3.26
CA ASN A 319 38.71 4.72 -4.45
C ASN A 319 39.33 6.07 -4.05
N MET A 320 40.50 6.41 -4.59
CA MET A 320 41.12 7.72 -4.38
C MET A 320 40.26 8.84 -4.97
N LYS A 321 39.72 9.71 -4.12
CA LYS A 321 38.86 10.86 -4.51
C LYS A 321 39.69 12.15 -4.52
N THR A 322 40.54 12.31 -5.54
CA THR A 322 41.47 13.47 -5.67
C THR A 322 40.78 14.83 -5.57
N GLU A 323 39.54 14.95 -6.04
CA GLU A 323 38.75 16.20 -6.02
C GLU A 323 38.38 16.70 -4.61
N GLN A 324 38.36 15.84 -3.58
CA GLN A 324 37.86 16.17 -2.24
C GLN A 324 38.57 17.38 -1.58
N PHE A 325 39.84 17.63 -1.90
CA PHE A 325 40.62 18.71 -1.31
C PHE A 325 40.50 20.05 -2.08
N LEU A 326 40.17 20.01 -3.38
CA LEU A 326 40.05 21.22 -4.21
C LEU A 326 38.61 21.76 -4.25
N ARG A 327 37.62 20.86 -4.18
CA ARG A 327 36.17 21.15 -4.19
C ARG A 327 35.65 22.15 -3.14
N PRO A 328 36.19 22.25 -1.90
CA PRO A 328 35.65 23.12 -0.86
C PRO A 328 35.71 24.62 -1.20
N LEU A 329 36.60 25.04 -2.10
CA LEU A 329 36.65 26.39 -2.66
C LEU A 329 36.32 26.33 -4.14
N ASN A 330 35.51 27.29 -4.63
CA ASN A 330 35.24 27.41 -6.06
C ASN A 330 36.55 27.66 -6.82
N VAL A 331 36.73 27.06 -8.00
CA VAL A 331 37.93 27.23 -8.84
C VAL A 331 38.26 28.72 -9.10
N LYS A 332 37.24 29.59 -9.18
CA LYS A 332 37.42 31.05 -9.26
C LYS A 332 38.15 31.64 -8.04
N VAL A 333 37.90 31.12 -6.84
CA VAL A 333 38.56 31.57 -5.59
C VAL A 333 40.02 31.11 -5.56
N TRP A 334 40.32 29.90 -6.05
CA TRP A 334 41.71 29.44 -6.20
C TRP A 334 42.52 30.37 -7.13
N TYR A 335 41.96 30.82 -8.26
CA TYR A 335 42.62 31.80 -9.12
C TYR A 335 42.84 33.16 -8.42
N VAL A 336 41.88 33.63 -7.63
CA VAL A 336 42.02 34.88 -6.85
C VAL A 336 43.12 34.74 -5.78
N ILE A 337 43.17 33.62 -5.06
CA ILE A 337 44.22 33.35 -4.08
C ILE A 337 45.60 33.39 -4.75
N ILE A 338 45.78 32.69 -5.87
CA ILE A 338 47.04 32.69 -6.65
C ILE A 338 47.40 34.11 -7.12
N CYS A 339 46.42 34.90 -7.57
CA CYS A 339 46.65 36.30 -7.95
C CYS A 339 47.10 37.16 -6.76
N THR A 340 46.42 37.06 -5.61
CA THR A 340 46.82 37.79 -4.39
C THR A 340 48.19 37.35 -3.87
N MET A 341 48.58 36.08 -4.08
CA MET A 341 49.91 35.58 -3.77
C MET A 341 50.99 36.19 -4.66
N ILE A 342 50.75 36.30 -5.96
CA ILE A 342 51.67 36.95 -6.91
C ILE A 342 51.80 38.46 -6.60
N LEU A 343 50.75 39.09 -6.07
CA LEU A 343 50.78 40.48 -5.60
C LEU A 343 51.54 40.64 -4.27
N ALA A 344 51.30 39.77 -3.29
CA ALA A 344 52.06 39.76 -2.02
C ALA A 344 53.55 39.50 -2.27
N MET A 345 53.86 38.58 -3.20
CA MET A 345 55.19 38.30 -3.71
C MET A 345 55.90 39.55 -4.25
N SER A 346 55.28 40.29 -5.17
CA SER A 346 55.92 41.47 -5.78
C SER A 346 56.09 42.61 -4.79
N VAL A 347 55.14 42.80 -3.87
CA VAL A 347 55.27 43.74 -2.75
C VAL A 347 56.41 43.35 -1.81
N LEU A 348 56.57 42.05 -1.47
CA LEU A 348 57.68 41.57 -0.65
C LEU A 348 59.04 41.77 -1.33
N VAL A 349 59.16 41.52 -2.65
CA VAL A 349 60.40 41.80 -3.41
C VAL A 349 60.78 43.29 -3.33
N ILE A 350 59.80 44.20 -3.43
CA ILE A 350 60.03 45.64 -3.31
C ILE A 350 60.49 46.02 -1.89
N LEU A 351 59.85 45.47 -0.85
CA LEU A 351 60.18 45.76 0.54
C LEU A 351 61.54 45.17 0.96
N ILE A 352 61.88 43.96 0.52
CA ILE A 352 63.18 43.31 0.83
C ILE A 352 64.33 44.03 0.12
N ARG A 353 64.08 44.62 -1.06
CA ARG A 353 65.04 45.53 -1.71
C ARG A 353 65.26 46.83 -0.93
N GLN A 354 64.28 47.29 -0.14
CA GLN A 354 64.45 48.43 0.79
C GLN A 354 65.20 48.02 2.07
N GLU A 355 65.17 46.75 2.47
CA GLU A 355 65.94 46.20 3.60
C GLU A 355 67.41 45.88 3.23
N GLY A 356 67.86 46.17 2.00
CA GLY A 356 69.28 46.24 1.64
C GLY A 356 69.87 45.07 0.83
N ILE A 357 69.08 44.04 0.50
CA ILE A 357 69.58 42.89 -0.30
C ILE A 357 69.74 43.30 -1.77
N GLN A 358 70.96 43.23 -2.31
CA GLN A 358 71.30 43.73 -3.65
C GLN A 358 71.14 42.70 -4.78
N SER A 359 71.22 41.39 -4.52
CA SER A 359 71.11 40.39 -5.58
C SER A 359 69.65 40.16 -5.98
N LEU A 360 69.38 40.17 -7.28
CA LEU A 360 68.02 40.02 -7.81
C LEU A 360 67.47 38.60 -7.55
N THR A 361 68.35 37.59 -7.63
CA THR A 361 68.02 36.17 -7.49
C THR A 361 67.67 35.78 -6.06
N GLU A 362 68.45 36.20 -5.06
CA GLU A 362 68.13 35.92 -3.66
C GLU A 362 66.90 36.71 -3.21
N GLY A 363 66.73 37.96 -3.67
CA GLY A 363 65.53 38.76 -3.40
C GLY A 363 64.23 38.06 -3.84
N TYR A 364 64.20 37.47 -5.03
CA TYR A 364 63.07 36.63 -5.46
C TYR A 364 62.96 35.33 -4.65
N GLY A 365 64.07 34.60 -4.43
CA GLY A 365 64.05 33.33 -3.70
C GLY A 365 63.55 33.46 -2.25
N ILE A 366 64.05 34.45 -1.52
CA ILE A 366 63.62 34.77 -0.14
C ILE A 366 62.14 35.19 -0.13
N SER A 367 61.71 36.03 -1.08
CA SER A 367 60.30 36.42 -1.19
C SER A 367 59.36 35.23 -1.45
N ILE A 368 59.76 34.29 -2.31
CA ILE A 368 59.03 33.04 -2.57
C ILE A 368 58.91 32.22 -1.29
N LEU A 369 60.03 32.01 -0.58
CA LEU A 369 60.05 31.24 0.66
C LEU A 369 59.19 31.89 1.75
N LEU A 370 59.25 33.21 1.90
CA LEU A 370 58.47 33.97 2.88
C LEU A 370 56.96 33.93 2.61
N THR A 371 56.54 34.06 1.34
CA THR A 371 55.11 34.09 1.01
C THR A 371 54.50 32.68 1.09
N ILE A 372 55.25 31.63 0.70
CA ILE A 372 54.87 30.23 0.89
C ILE A 372 54.87 29.86 2.39
N GLY A 373 55.85 30.33 3.16
CA GLY A 373 55.89 30.19 4.62
C GLY A 373 54.66 30.81 5.28
N ALA A 374 54.29 32.03 4.89
CA ALA A 374 53.11 32.70 5.41
C ALA A 374 51.82 31.93 5.13
N VAL A 375 51.59 31.43 3.90
CA VAL A 375 50.40 30.61 3.58
C VAL A 375 50.41 29.23 4.25
N SER A 376 51.58 28.63 4.45
CA SER A 376 51.71 27.37 5.22
C SER A 376 51.69 27.58 6.75
N GLN A 377 51.54 28.82 7.22
CA GLN A 377 51.60 29.23 8.63
C GLN A 377 52.92 28.88 9.34
N GLN A 378 54.00 28.74 8.55
CA GLN A 378 55.34 28.48 9.07
C GLN A 378 56.09 29.79 9.29
N GLY A 379 56.92 29.82 10.34
CA GLY A 379 57.65 31.01 10.77
C GLY A 379 58.63 31.51 9.72
N SER A 380 58.88 32.82 9.72
CA SER A 380 59.85 33.44 8.82
C SER A 380 61.30 33.23 9.28
N VAL A 381 62.19 32.97 8.32
CA VAL A 381 63.66 33.00 8.49
C VAL A 381 64.19 34.44 8.53
N PHE A 382 63.46 35.41 7.97
CA PHE A 382 63.83 36.82 7.87
C PHE A 382 62.73 37.73 8.44
N VAL A 383 62.97 38.32 9.61
CA VAL A 383 62.03 39.29 10.23
C VAL A 383 62.41 40.69 9.75
N PRO A 384 61.54 41.41 9.01
CA PRO A 384 61.85 42.76 8.53
C PRO A 384 62.21 43.69 9.69
N VAL A 385 63.18 44.58 9.48
CA VAL A 385 63.63 45.56 10.48
C VAL A 385 62.72 46.80 10.43
N HIS A 386 62.34 47.24 9.23
CA HIS A 386 61.53 48.45 9.05
C HIS A 386 60.05 48.23 9.36
N TYR A 387 59.40 49.26 9.92
CA TYR A 387 57.99 49.21 10.31
C TYR A 387 57.05 48.88 9.13
N ALA A 388 57.33 49.40 7.92
CA ALA A 388 56.55 49.09 6.72
C ALA A 388 56.59 47.58 6.37
N GLY A 389 57.79 46.98 6.40
CA GLY A 389 57.97 45.54 6.19
C GLY A 389 57.25 44.71 7.25
N ARG A 390 57.35 45.10 8.53
CA ARG A 390 56.63 44.43 9.63
C ARG A 390 55.12 44.51 9.49
N ILE A 391 54.58 45.67 9.13
CA ILE A 391 53.14 45.88 8.94
C ILE A 391 52.63 45.06 7.75
N ALA A 392 53.33 45.08 6.61
CA ALA A 392 52.98 44.26 5.45
C ALA A 392 53.02 42.76 5.78
N PHE A 393 54.07 42.29 6.46
CA PHE A 393 54.21 40.90 6.89
C PHE A 393 53.10 40.46 7.86
N ILE A 394 52.72 41.30 8.82
CA ILE A 394 51.57 41.05 9.72
C ILE A 394 50.25 40.94 8.93
N HIS A 395 50.02 41.78 7.91
CA HIS A 395 48.81 41.70 7.08
C HIS A 395 48.79 40.44 6.21
N ILE A 396 49.92 40.02 5.65
CA ILE A 396 50.04 38.77 4.87
C ILE A 396 49.78 37.55 5.78
N MET A 397 50.31 37.56 7.01
CA MET A 397 50.02 36.52 8.01
C MET A 397 48.55 36.51 8.45
N LEU A 398 47.93 37.67 8.70
CA LEU A 398 46.52 37.77 9.05
C LEU A 398 45.61 37.26 7.91
N PHE A 399 45.92 37.62 6.66
CA PHE A 399 45.21 37.14 5.48
C PHE A 399 45.34 35.61 5.33
N SER A 400 46.54 35.05 5.51
CA SER A 400 46.77 33.60 5.53
C SER A 400 45.92 32.89 6.59
N VAL A 401 45.91 33.40 7.84
CA VAL A 401 45.10 32.84 8.93
C VAL A 401 43.61 32.87 8.60
N LEU A 402 43.10 33.96 8.02
CA LEU A 402 41.71 34.04 7.57
C LEU A 402 41.40 33.03 6.45
N ILE A 403 42.24 32.92 5.42
CA ILE A 403 42.06 31.97 4.32
C ILE A 403 42.09 30.53 4.82
N LEU A 404 43.00 30.15 5.72
CA LEU A 404 43.04 28.80 6.28
C LEU A 404 41.81 28.51 7.17
N ASN A 405 41.34 29.49 7.94
CA ASN A 405 40.12 29.34 8.74
C ASN A 405 38.88 29.10 7.84
N TYR A 406 38.73 29.82 6.73
CA TYR A 406 37.64 29.58 5.77
C TYR A 406 37.81 28.25 5.01
N TYR A 407 39.02 27.89 4.60
CA TYR A 407 39.30 26.62 3.91
C TYR A 407 39.02 25.40 4.81
N SER A 408 39.51 25.42 6.05
CA SER A 408 39.28 24.34 7.02
C SER A 408 37.80 24.19 7.39
N ALA A 409 37.09 25.30 7.65
CA ALA A 409 35.64 25.27 7.85
C ALA A 409 34.88 24.72 6.64
N SER A 410 35.30 25.07 5.42
CA SER A 410 34.67 24.59 4.18
C SER A 410 34.93 23.10 3.91
N ILE A 411 36.14 22.60 4.21
CA ILE A 411 36.44 21.15 4.18
C ILE A 411 35.51 20.40 5.14
N VAL A 412 35.41 20.84 6.39
CA VAL A 412 34.55 20.21 7.40
C VAL A 412 33.10 20.22 6.92
N SER A 413 32.62 21.31 6.34
CA SER A 413 31.26 21.43 5.80
C SER A 413 30.95 20.46 4.64
N ASP A 414 31.82 20.33 3.62
CA ASP A 414 31.57 19.35 2.55
C ASP A 414 31.68 17.91 3.06
N ARG A 415 32.62 17.62 3.99
CA ARG A 415 32.73 16.30 4.63
C ARG A 415 31.44 15.90 5.36
N LEU A 416 30.82 16.82 6.12
CA LEU A 416 29.54 16.59 6.81
C LEU A 416 28.35 16.38 5.85
N LYS A 417 28.47 16.82 4.59
CA LYS A 417 27.39 16.76 3.57
C LYS A 417 27.45 15.51 2.67
N ASN A 418 28.52 14.72 2.71
CA ASN A 418 28.73 13.60 1.80
C ASN A 418 27.93 12.33 2.21
N ILE A 419 26.69 12.22 1.73
CA ILE A 419 25.89 10.99 1.84
C ILE A 419 26.48 9.92 0.89
N GLY A 420 26.89 8.78 1.43
CA GLY A 420 27.44 7.67 0.66
C GLY A 420 26.48 7.09 -0.38
N GLN A 421 26.97 6.85 -1.60
CA GLN A 421 26.20 6.21 -2.67
C GLN A 421 25.91 4.74 -2.33
N LYS A 422 24.64 4.34 -2.39
CA LYS A 422 24.20 2.95 -2.17
C LYS A 422 24.19 2.14 -3.46
N MET A 423 24.39 0.83 -3.33
CA MET A 423 24.16 -0.13 -4.41
C MET A 423 22.65 -0.21 -4.74
N ASN A 424 22.32 -0.44 -6.01
CA ASN A 424 20.95 -0.62 -6.47
C ASN A 424 20.30 -1.90 -5.89
N ASP A 425 18.99 -1.87 -5.63
CA ASP A 425 18.16 -3.04 -5.28
C ASP A 425 17.98 -3.95 -6.50
N SER A 426 19.03 -4.69 -6.85
CA SER A 426 18.99 -5.77 -7.84
C SER A 426 19.92 -6.91 -7.45
N LEU A 427 19.38 -8.13 -7.52
CA LEU A 427 20.11 -9.36 -7.26
C LEU A 427 21.27 -9.58 -8.26
N ILE A 428 21.17 -8.99 -9.46
CA ILE A 428 22.22 -9.01 -10.48
C ILE A 428 23.43 -8.18 -10.03
N SER A 429 23.23 -6.92 -9.62
CA SER A 429 24.34 -6.10 -9.09
C SER A 429 24.99 -6.70 -7.84
N LEU A 430 24.24 -7.45 -7.03
CA LEU A 430 24.81 -8.22 -5.92
C LEU A 430 25.62 -9.43 -6.40
N ALA A 431 25.12 -10.22 -7.37
CA ALA A 431 25.83 -11.35 -7.99
C ALA A 431 27.15 -10.94 -8.68
N ASP A 432 27.20 -9.71 -9.18
CA ASP A 432 28.33 -9.09 -9.86
C ASP A 432 29.34 -8.47 -8.88
N SER A 433 28.94 -8.26 -7.62
CA SER A 433 29.80 -7.70 -6.58
C SER A 433 30.85 -8.69 -6.06
N ASN A 434 31.93 -8.15 -5.49
CA ASN A 434 32.97 -8.94 -4.83
C ASN A 434 32.60 -9.37 -3.39
N MET A 435 31.41 -9.04 -2.88
CA MET A 435 31.04 -9.32 -1.48
C MET A 435 31.00 -10.82 -1.15
N LYS A 436 31.45 -11.18 0.07
CA LYS A 436 31.25 -12.52 0.63
C LYS A 436 29.76 -12.71 0.92
N MET A 437 29.24 -13.93 0.80
CA MET A 437 27.80 -14.20 0.99
C MET A 437 27.56 -15.43 1.85
N ALA A 438 26.51 -15.38 2.66
CA ALA A 438 25.95 -16.52 3.39
C ALA A 438 24.45 -16.29 3.63
N ALA A 439 23.73 -17.32 4.07
CA ALA A 439 22.35 -17.22 4.51
C ALA A 439 22.17 -17.76 5.92
N GLU A 440 21.08 -17.38 6.58
CA GLU A 440 20.54 -18.13 7.70
C GLU A 440 20.12 -19.53 7.20
N PRO A 441 20.38 -20.63 7.94
CA PRO A 441 19.90 -21.98 7.63
C PRO A 441 18.38 -22.12 7.85
N THR A 442 17.62 -21.23 7.23
CA THR A 442 16.17 -21.17 7.25
C THR A 442 15.62 -22.27 6.34
N PRO A 443 14.79 -23.20 6.83
CA PRO A 443 14.45 -24.38 6.03
C PRO A 443 13.69 -24.12 4.71
N TYR A 444 13.24 -22.89 4.44
CA TYR A 444 12.68 -22.48 3.15
C TYR A 444 13.71 -22.06 2.09
N ILE A 445 14.95 -21.70 2.46
CA ILE A 445 15.89 -21.02 1.55
C ILE A 445 16.23 -21.86 0.30
N ARG A 446 16.43 -23.17 0.50
CA ARG A 446 16.67 -24.14 -0.59
C ARG A 446 15.54 -24.15 -1.63
N SER A 447 14.28 -24.02 -1.19
CA SER A 447 13.11 -24.02 -2.08
C SER A 447 12.94 -22.71 -2.86
N PHE A 448 13.41 -21.57 -2.32
CA PHE A 448 13.41 -20.29 -3.04
C PHE A 448 14.58 -20.19 -4.03
N LEU A 449 15.77 -20.68 -3.65
CA LEU A 449 16.93 -20.76 -4.55
C LEU A 449 16.65 -21.71 -5.74
N GLN A 450 15.79 -22.72 -5.57
CA GLN A 450 15.31 -23.60 -6.65
C GLN A 450 14.17 -23.00 -7.50
N SER A 451 13.90 -21.68 -7.41
CA SER A 451 12.88 -21.01 -8.24
C SER A 451 13.25 -21.02 -9.74
N PRO A 452 12.28 -21.21 -10.66
CA PRO A 452 12.50 -21.09 -12.10
C PRO A 452 12.73 -19.64 -12.60
N GLU A 453 12.70 -18.65 -11.72
CA GLU A 453 12.95 -17.24 -12.08
C GLU A 453 14.33 -17.01 -12.72
N ARG A 454 14.43 -15.99 -13.60
CA ARG A 454 15.66 -15.73 -14.38
C ARG A 454 16.79 -15.17 -13.50
N GLU A 455 16.47 -14.24 -12.60
CA GLU A 455 17.46 -13.55 -11.76
C GLU A 455 18.05 -14.49 -10.70
N ILE A 456 17.21 -15.31 -10.05
CA ILE A 456 17.65 -16.31 -9.07
C ILE A 456 18.57 -17.34 -9.74
N ARG A 457 18.21 -17.84 -10.94
CA ARG A 457 19.10 -18.75 -11.70
C ARG A 457 20.43 -18.11 -12.10
N TYR A 458 20.45 -16.82 -12.44
CA TYR A 458 21.69 -16.09 -12.73
C TYR A 458 22.57 -15.95 -11.48
N PHE A 459 21.98 -15.51 -10.37
CA PHE A 459 22.64 -15.40 -9.06
C PHE A 459 23.24 -16.74 -8.61
N ASN A 460 22.51 -17.83 -8.79
CA ASN A 460 22.99 -19.16 -8.41
C ASN A 460 24.22 -19.59 -9.21
N ALA A 461 24.13 -19.61 -10.54
CA ALA A 461 25.19 -20.07 -11.43
C ALA A 461 26.44 -19.17 -11.41
N LYS A 462 26.26 -17.86 -11.17
CA LYS A 462 27.38 -16.90 -11.06
C LYS A 462 28.03 -16.90 -9.67
N ARG A 463 27.25 -17.08 -8.60
CA ARG A 463 27.71 -16.83 -7.22
C ARG A 463 27.37 -17.93 -6.23
N TRP A 464 26.10 -18.24 -5.98
CA TRP A 464 25.72 -19.12 -4.84
C TRP A 464 26.31 -20.53 -4.93
N ASP A 465 26.20 -21.18 -6.09
CA ASP A 465 26.61 -22.58 -6.24
C ASP A 465 28.13 -22.77 -6.18
N ARG A 466 28.89 -21.68 -6.37
CA ARG A 466 30.36 -21.66 -6.26
C ARG A 466 30.87 -21.55 -4.82
N ILE A 467 30.00 -21.23 -3.86
CA ILE A 467 30.36 -21.16 -2.43
C ILE A 467 30.37 -22.59 -1.86
N PRO A 468 31.41 -23.04 -1.15
CA PRO A 468 31.41 -24.34 -0.46
C PRO A 468 30.28 -24.44 0.57
N GLU A 469 29.60 -25.59 0.68
CA GLU A 469 28.39 -25.71 1.49
C GLU A 469 28.61 -25.39 2.98
N SER A 470 29.78 -25.73 3.53
CA SER A 470 30.22 -25.37 4.89
C SER A 470 30.35 -23.86 5.16
N LYS A 471 30.33 -23.02 4.11
CA LYS A 471 30.37 -21.55 4.21
C LYS A 471 29.08 -20.88 3.71
N ARG A 472 28.10 -21.64 3.21
CA ARG A 472 26.80 -21.09 2.74
C ARG A 472 25.90 -20.64 3.88
N TYR A 473 26.03 -21.23 5.07
CA TYR A 473 25.10 -21.01 6.17
C TYR A 473 25.80 -20.52 7.43
N LEU A 474 25.25 -19.49 8.08
CA LEU A 474 25.70 -18.94 9.36
C LEU A 474 24.51 -18.66 10.28
N SER A 475 24.74 -18.66 11.59
CA SER A 475 23.71 -18.31 12.58
C SER A 475 23.25 -16.85 12.44
N LEU A 476 22.02 -16.53 12.89
CA LEU A 476 21.44 -15.19 12.77
C LEU A 476 22.32 -14.10 13.40
N THR A 477 22.83 -14.36 14.61
CA THR A 477 23.68 -13.44 15.37
C THR A 477 25.04 -13.25 14.70
N GLU A 478 25.70 -14.34 14.32
CA GLU A 478 27.01 -14.28 13.66
C GLU A 478 26.93 -13.64 12.26
N GLY A 479 25.90 -13.98 11.48
CA GLY A 479 25.63 -13.40 10.17
C GLY A 479 25.39 -11.90 10.27
N LEU A 480 24.53 -11.45 11.20
CA LEU A 480 24.28 -10.02 11.39
C LEU A 480 25.46 -9.28 12.03
N ASN A 481 26.30 -9.92 12.85
CA ASN A 481 27.55 -9.31 13.33
C ASN A 481 28.56 -9.13 12.18
N ARG A 482 28.68 -10.10 11.26
CA ARG A 482 29.50 -9.95 10.05
C ARG A 482 28.93 -8.89 9.09
N VAL A 483 27.60 -8.67 9.06
CA VAL A 483 26.97 -7.51 8.38
C VAL A 483 27.29 -6.20 9.09
N ALA A 484 27.29 -6.18 10.43
CA ALA A 484 27.67 -5.01 11.22
C ALA A 484 29.14 -4.62 10.98
N ASN A 485 30.04 -5.59 10.79
CA ASN A 485 31.42 -5.35 10.35
C ASN A 485 31.52 -4.86 8.89
N GLY A 486 30.58 -5.27 8.03
CA GLY A 486 30.54 -4.93 6.60
C GLY A 486 31.15 -5.97 5.65
N ASP A 487 31.70 -7.06 6.19
CA ASP A 487 32.38 -8.14 5.45
C ASP A 487 31.46 -9.00 4.56
N LEU A 488 30.16 -9.01 4.86
CA LEU A 488 29.24 -10.06 4.44
C LEU A 488 27.92 -9.47 3.94
N ALA A 489 27.41 -10.01 2.83
CA ALA A 489 25.99 -9.94 2.49
C ALA A 489 25.28 -11.19 3.03
N TYR A 490 24.43 -11.00 4.05
CA TYR A 490 23.77 -12.08 4.76
C TYR A 490 22.27 -12.15 4.41
N HIS A 491 21.80 -13.31 3.98
CA HIS A 491 20.39 -13.53 3.68
C HIS A 491 19.60 -14.07 4.88
N THR A 492 18.58 -13.34 5.31
CA THR A 492 17.68 -13.73 6.42
C THR A 492 16.27 -13.13 6.20
N SER A 493 15.32 -13.43 7.09
CA SER A 493 14.02 -12.77 7.10
C SER A 493 14.10 -11.38 7.75
N THR A 494 13.41 -10.41 7.18
CA THR A 494 13.32 -9.06 7.77
C THR A 494 12.68 -9.07 9.15
N ASP A 495 11.75 -9.99 9.39
CA ASP A 495 11.08 -10.23 10.69
C ASP A 495 12.09 -10.58 11.81
N SER A 496 13.10 -11.42 11.51
CA SER A 496 14.18 -11.79 12.45
C SER A 496 15.25 -10.71 12.58
N ALA A 497 15.60 -10.07 11.45
CA ALA A 497 16.77 -9.19 11.37
C ALA A 497 16.53 -7.80 11.97
N TYR A 498 15.37 -7.19 11.70
CA TYR A 498 15.09 -5.83 12.14
C TYR A 498 15.15 -5.63 13.66
N PRO A 499 14.61 -6.53 14.52
CA PRO A 499 14.73 -6.37 15.98
C PRO A 499 16.15 -6.57 16.50
N TYR A 500 17.00 -7.33 15.79
CA TYR A 500 18.42 -7.46 16.13
C TYR A 500 19.19 -6.20 15.74
N ILE A 501 18.94 -5.67 14.54
CA ILE A 501 19.53 -4.44 14.02
C ILE A 501 19.15 -3.25 14.91
N GLU A 502 17.87 -3.08 15.25
CA GLU A 502 17.38 -1.99 16.12
C GLU A 502 17.99 -2.01 17.54
N ARG A 503 18.53 -3.15 17.99
CA ARG A 503 19.20 -3.30 19.31
C ARG A 503 20.73 -3.20 19.26
N HIS A 504 21.38 -3.63 18.18
CA HIS A 504 22.85 -3.77 18.13
C HIS A 504 23.54 -2.89 17.08
N PHE A 505 22.81 -2.35 16.10
CA PHE A 505 23.38 -1.50 15.06
C PHE A 505 23.23 -0.04 15.47
N TYR A 506 24.33 0.69 15.56
CA TYR A 506 24.29 2.14 15.73
C TYR A 506 23.52 2.81 14.57
N PRO A 507 22.85 3.96 14.76
CA PRO A 507 22.07 4.63 13.72
C PRO A 507 22.81 4.84 12.39
N ARG A 508 24.14 5.05 12.43
CA ARG A 508 25.02 5.05 11.25
C ARG A 508 24.98 3.73 10.47
N MET A 509 25.18 2.59 11.13
CA MET A 509 25.13 1.26 10.51
C MET A 509 23.74 0.95 9.92
N ILE A 510 22.67 1.45 10.55
CA ILE A 510 21.30 1.37 10.03
C ILE A 510 21.17 2.20 8.75
N CYS A 511 21.68 3.44 8.74
CA CYS A 511 21.67 4.30 7.57
C CYS A 511 22.52 3.78 6.40
N GLU A 512 23.63 3.09 6.67
CA GLU A 512 24.49 2.45 5.66
C GLU A 512 23.93 1.10 5.13
N LEU A 513 22.91 0.52 5.79
CA LEU A 513 22.36 -0.77 5.43
C LEU A 513 21.65 -0.72 4.06
N THR A 514 22.00 -1.66 3.19
CA THR A 514 21.36 -1.91 1.90
C THR A 514 20.66 -3.26 1.96
N GLU A 515 19.46 -3.31 1.39
CA GLU A 515 18.59 -4.48 1.30
C GLU A 515 18.46 -4.84 -0.17
N VAL A 516 18.76 -6.10 -0.54
CA VAL A 516 18.50 -6.62 -1.89
C VAL A 516 17.55 -7.80 -1.76
N HIS A 517 16.40 -7.73 -2.44
CA HIS A 517 15.40 -8.78 -2.33
C HIS A 517 15.82 -10.07 -3.06
N LEU A 518 15.68 -11.22 -2.38
CA LEU A 518 15.76 -12.54 -3.03
C LEU A 518 14.38 -13.05 -3.43
N PHE A 519 13.37 -12.86 -2.58
CA PHE A 519 12.00 -13.34 -2.85
C PHE A 519 10.93 -12.54 -2.08
N ARG A 520 9.73 -12.44 -2.67
CA ARG A 520 8.55 -11.76 -2.10
C ARG A 520 7.35 -12.70 -2.20
N ALA A 521 6.68 -12.99 -1.09
CA ALA A 521 5.57 -13.96 -1.04
C ALA A 521 4.48 -13.56 -0.03
N VAL A 522 3.33 -14.24 -0.10
CA VAL A 522 2.28 -14.15 0.93
C VAL A 522 2.06 -15.54 1.53
N LEU A 523 2.05 -15.59 2.86
CA LEU A 523 1.74 -16.76 3.66
C LEU A 523 0.25 -16.77 4.01
N ALA A 524 -0.35 -17.95 4.04
CA ALA A 524 -1.75 -18.16 4.35
C ALA A 524 -1.95 -18.94 5.66
N LEU A 525 -3.13 -18.77 6.25
CA LEU A 525 -3.71 -19.68 7.24
C LEU A 525 -4.29 -20.89 6.51
N TRP A 526 -3.91 -22.09 6.95
CA TRP A 526 -4.34 -23.35 6.35
C TRP A 526 -5.13 -24.20 7.35
N GLY A 527 -6.20 -24.82 6.85
CA GLY A 527 -6.89 -25.92 7.51
C GLY A 527 -6.57 -27.26 6.85
N ARG A 528 -6.90 -28.35 7.54
CA ARG A 528 -6.94 -29.69 6.97
C ARG A 528 -7.87 -29.72 5.75
N TYR A 529 -7.49 -30.48 4.71
CA TYR A 529 -8.29 -30.63 3.49
C TYR A 529 -9.70 -31.13 3.81
N LYS A 530 -10.72 -30.42 3.32
CA LYS A 530 -12.15 -30.61 3.66
C LYS A 530 -12.39 -30.68 5.18
N SER A 531 -11.85 -29.72 5.92
CA SER A 531 -12.16 -29.55 7.35
C SER A 531 -13.54 -28.89 7.55
N PRO A 532 -14.39 -29.38 8.48
CA PRO A 532 -15.73 -28.82 8.72
C PRO A 532 -15.68 -27.39 9.24
N PHE A 533 -14.54 -26.96 9.80
CA PHE A 533 -14.35 -25.62 10.38
C PHE A 533 -13.90 -24.58 9.33
N THR A 534 -13.34 -24.99 8.18
CA THR A 534 -12.78 -24.08 7.16
C THR A 534 -13.76 -22.99 6.72
N PRO A 535 -15.06 -23.25 6.47
CA PRO A 535 -16.02 -22.21 6.05
C PRO A 535 -16.31 -21.19 7.16
N LEU A 536 -16.47 -21.63 8.41
CA LEU A 536 -16.73 -20.71 9.54
C LEU A 536 -15.50 -19.83 9.83
N LEU A 537 -14.30 -20.41 9.81
CA LEU A 537 -13.03 -19.69 10.00
C LEU A 537 -12.74 -18.70 8.85
N LYS A 538 -13.23 -18.96 7.63
CA LYS A 538 -13.21 -17.98 6.53
C LYS A 538 -14.07 -16.77 6.84
N ILE A 539 -15.31 -16.98 7.28
CA ILE A 539 -16.21 -15.89 7.69
C ILE A 539 -15.60 -15.08 8.85
N GLY A 540 -15.01 -15.76 9.84
CA GLY A 540 -14.27 -15.11 10.92
C GLY A 540 -13.10 -14.26 10.43
N LEU A 541 -12.24 -14.81 9.56
CA LEU A 541 -11.08 -14.08 9.02
C LEU A 541 -11.50 -12.85 8.21
N THR A 542 -12.54 -12.97 7.37
CA THR A 542 -13.10 -11.82 6.63
C THR A 542 -13.62 -10.74 7.57
N LYS A 543 -14.43 -11.08 8.59
CA LYS A 543 -14.86 -10.12 9.63
C LYS A 543 -13.68 -9.42 10.31
N MET A 544 -12.59 -10.15 10.59
CA MET A 544 -11.36 -9.58 11.17
C MET A 544 -10.56 -8.68 10.20
N TYR A 545 -10.70 -8.88 8.89
CA TYR A 545 -10.17 -7.97 7.87
C TYR A 545 -11.00 -6.69 7.79
N ASP A 546 -12.33 -6.82 7.68
CA ASP A 546 -13.27 -5.69 7.53
C ASP A 546 -13.23 -4.76 8.76
N MET A 547 -13.22 -5.34 9.96
CA MET A 547 -13.07 -4.62 11.24
C MET A 547 -11.63 -4.14 11.51
N GLY A 548 -10.69 -4.39 10.60
CA GLY A 548 -9.28 -3.97 10.73
C GLY A 548 -8.48 -4.65 11.84
N ILE A 549 -9.02 -5.65 12.53
CA ILE A 549 -8.33 -6.41 13.59
C ILE A 549 -7.08 -7.08 13.03
N HIS A 550 -7.17 -7.69 11.84
CA HIS A 550 -6.02 -8.24 11.13
C HIS A 550 -4.94 -7.17 10.90
N LYS A 551 -5.32 -5.99 10.42
CA LYS A 551 -4.41 -4.87 10.15
C LYS A 551 -3.74 -4.33 11.42
N ARG A 552 -4.47 -4.27 12.55
CA ARG A 552 -3.93 -3.93 13.87
C ARG A 552 -2.93 -4.96 14.35
N GLN A 553 -3.29 -6.25 14.32
CA GLN A 553 -2.41 -7.34 14.75
C GLN A 553 -1.17 -7.43 13.85
N LEU A 554 -1.32 -7.32 12.52
CA LEU A 554 -0.19 -7.32 11.60
C LEU A 554 0.79 -6.19 11.94
N LYS A 555 0.31 -4.95 12.13
CA LYS A 555 1.16 -3.81 12.55
C LYS A 555 1.85 -4.03 13.90
N LEU A 556 1.21 -4.73 14.84
CA LEU A 556 1.79 -5.06 16.15
C LEU A 556 2.90 -6.12 16.04
N TRP A 557 2.69 -7.15 15.21
CA TRP A 557 3.56 -8.32 15.16
C TRP A 557 4.68 -8.24 14.11
N THR A 558 4.49 -7.56 12.98
CA THR A 558 5.58 -7.34 11.99
C THR A 558 6.69 -6.50 12.59
N ALA A 559 7.94 -6.86 12.36
CA ALA A 559 9.06 -6.02 12.78
C ALA A 559 9.05 -4.69 12.00
N ARG A 560 9.17 -3.57 12.73
CA ARG A 560 9.30 -2.24 12.13
C ARG A 560 10.64 -2.18 11.38
N LYS A 561 10.65 -1.63 10.16
CA LYS A 561 11.93 -1.32 9.49
C LYS A 561 12.70 -0.28 10.32
N PRO A 562 13.96 -0.56 10.71
CA PRO A 562 14.76 0.36 11.54
C PRO A 562 14.85 1.75 10.90
N PHE A 563 14.68 2.77 11.74
CA PHE A 563 14.63 4.16 11.29
C PHE A 563 16.04 4.71 11.11
N CYS A 564 16.42 5.01 9.86
CA CYS A 564 17.55 5.90 9.57
C CYS A 564 17.10 7.36 9.74
N PRO A 565 17.62 8.12 10.72
CA PRO A 565 17.30 9.54 10.87
C PRO A 565 17.93 10.36 9.76
N ARG A 566 17.15 11.22 9.10
CA ARG A 566 17.63 12.07 7.99
C ARG A 566 18.63 13.15 8.42
N ASN A 567 18.77 13.39 9.72
CA ASN A 567 19.50 14.52 10.29
C ASN A 567 20.87 14.11 10.87
N ILE A 568 21.36 12.88 10.62
CA ILE A 568 22.72 12.50 11.04
C ILE A 568 23.73 13.14 10.10
N LEU A 569 24.31 14.26 10.55
CA LEU A 569 25.54 14.81 10.01
C LEU A 569 26.69 13.86 10.39
N ILE A 570 27.17 13.06 9.43
CA ILE A 570 28.19 12.03 9.70
C ILE A 570 29.58 12.66 9.65
N ALA A 571 30.13 12.99 10.81
CA ALA A 571 31.56 13.31 10.95
C ALA A 571 32.38 12.00 10.91
N GLU A 572 32.93 11.66 9.74
CA GLU A 572 33.89 10.56 9.61
C GLU A 572 35.32 11.04 9.86
N ALA A 573 36.09 10.30 10.67
CA ALA A 573 37.53 10.50 10.79
C ALA A 573 38.22 10.20 9.44
N LEU A 574 39.21 11.03 9.06
CA LEU A 574 39.90 10.90 7.78
C LEU A 574 40.65 9.56 7.70
N SER A 575 40.33 8.74 6.70
CA SER A 575 41.03 7.47 6.48
C SER A 575 42.36 7.68 5.75
N ILE A 576 43.33 6.78 5.98
CA ILE A 576 44.62 6.82 5.27
C ILE A 576 44.44 6.68 3.75
N HIS A 577 43.38 6.01 3.29
CA HIS A 577 43.01 5.90 1.87
C HIS A 577 42.53 7.22 1.27
N GLU A 578 41.78 8.03 2.02
CA GLU A 578 41.37 9.38 1.59
C GLU A 578 42.51 10.40 1.74
N ALA A 579 43.44 10.20 2.67
CA ALA A 579 44.69 10.95 2.76
C ALA A 579 45.76 10.50 1.74
N THR A 580 45.57 9.36 1.05
CA THR A 580 46.55 8.80 0.10
C THR A 580 46.94 9.78 -1.01
N PRO A 581 46.06 10.61 -1.61
CA PRO A 581 46.47 11.65 -2.55
C PRO A 581 47.49 12.64 -1.98
N VAL A 582 47.41 12.98 -0.68
CA VAL A 582 48.36 13.87 -0.01
C VAL A 582 49.69 13.16 0.25
N PHE A 583 49.66 11.90 0.71
CA PHE A 583 50.89 11.10 0.85
C PHE A 583 51.56 10.83 -0.50
N VAL A 584 50.79 10.53 -1.55
CA VAL A 584 51.31 10.39 -2.92
C VAL A 584 51.88 11.72 -3.42
N PHE A 585 51.23 12.86 -3.15
CA PHE A 585 51.80 14.18 -3.49
C PHE A 585 53.12 14.44 -2.75
N ILE A 586 53.22 14.11 -1.46
CA ILE A 586 54.48 14.24 -0.69
C ILE A 586 55.54 13.29 -1.22
N CYS A 587 55.22 12.02 -1.48
CA CYS A 587 56.16 11.06 -2.06
C CYS A 587 56.59 11.45 -3.48
N VAL A 588 55.70 12.01 -4.30
CA VAL A 588 56.03 12.57 -5.62
C VAL A 588 56.85 13.84 -5.49
N SER A 589 56.61 14.69 -4.48
CA SER A 589 57.40 15.90 -4.24
C SER A 589 58.79 15.59 -3.71
N ILE A 590 58.95 14.60 -2.83
CA ILE A 590 60.24 14.08 -2.36
C ILE A 590 60.96 13.35 -3.50
N ALA A 591 60.26 12.52 -4.26
CA ALA A 591 60.82 11.88 -5.45
C ALA A 591 61.18 12.91 -6.52
N LEU A 592 60.45 14.02 -6.65
CA LEU A 592 60.76 15.11 -7.59
C LEU A 592 61.87 16.02 -7.07
N SER A 593 61.99 16.28 -5.77
CA SER A 593 63.13 17.03 -5.23
C SER A 593 64.41 16.19 -5.25
N LEU A 594 64.30 14.88 -4.98
CA LEU A 594 65.37 13.92 -5.22
C LEU A 594 65.66 13.77 -6.70
N VAL A 595 64.67 13.72 -7.61
CA VAL A 595 64.90 13.67 -9.06
C VAL A 595 65.37 15.02 -9.61
N ILE A 596 65.11 16.16 -8.97
CA ILE A 596 65.70 17.45 -9.35
C ILE A 596 67.14 17.53 -8.86
N CYS A 597 67.43 17.21 -7.59
CA CYS A 597 68.80 17.13 -7.07
C CYS A 597 69.63 16.06 -7.82
N ILE A 598 69.03 14.89 -8.10
CA ILE A 598 69.63 13.87 -8.94
C ILE A 598 69.77 14.43 -10.36
N MET A 599 68.73 14.90 -11.06
CA MET A 599 68.85 15.49 -12.42
C MET A 599 69.63 16.81 -12.48
N GLU A 600 70.04 17.40 -11.38
CA GLU A 600 71.04 18.47 -11.33
C GLU A 600 72.42 17.82 -11.41
N ASN A 601 72.70 16.88 -10.49
CA ASN A 601 73.85 15.96 -10.54
C ASN A 601 73.87 15.04 -11.77
N LEU A 602 72.78 14.94 -12.53
CA LEU A 602 72.51 13.94 -13.57
C LEU A 602 72.02 14.56 -14.88
N VAL A 603 71.84 15.88 -14.94
CA VAL A 603 72.22 16.68 -16.12
C VAL A 603 73.74 16.83 -16.11
N HIS A 604 74.36 17.10 -14.96
CA HIS A 604 75.81 17.05 -14.76
C HIS A 604 76.41 15.67 -15.14
N TRP A 605 75.68 14.56 -14.93
CA TRP A 605 76.14 13.19 -15.26
C TRP A 605 75.50 12.53 -16.51
N MET A 606 74.31 12.89 -17.02
CA MET A 606 73.82 12.46 -18.35
C MET A 606 74.15 13.42 -19.50
N LEU A 607 74.89 14.51 -19.22
CA LEU A 607 75.90 14.98 -20.17
C LEU A 607 76.98 13.90 -20.44
N SER A 608 77.04 12.79 -19.68
CA SER A 608 78.07 11.75 -19.83
C SER A 608 77.64 10.35 -20.31
N LYS A 609 76.35 9.97 -20.47
CA LYS A 609 75.83 8.80 -21.29
C LYS A 609 74.28 8.61 -21.28
N ARG A 610 73.76 7.69 -22.13
CA ARG A 610 72.32 7.47 -22.48
C ARG A 610 72.05 6.02 -22.98
N LEU A 611 70.76 5.63 -23.18
CA LEU A 611 70.22 4.40 -23.88
C LEU A 611 70.26 3.04 -23.09
N PHE A 612 69.42 1.98 -23.27
CA PHE A 612 68.21 1.69 -24.12
C PHE A 612 67.36 0.42 -23.67
N ILE A 613 66.02 0.39 -23.95
CA ILE A 613 65.07 -0.72 -24.35
C ILE A 613 65.09 -2.16 -23.71
N SER A 614 63.98 -2.78 -23.21
CA SER A 614 62.76 -3.47 -23.81
C SER A 614 63.02 -4.88 -24.45
N LYS A 615 62.15 -5.94 -24.46
CA LYS A 615 60.65 -6.08 -24.57
C LYS A 615 60.07 -7.27 -23.71
N LEU A 616 59.19 -8.28 -24.03
CA LEU A 616 58.47 -8.81 -25.23
C LEU A 616 57.06 -9.49 -24.93
N GLN A 617 56.79 -10.78 -25.27
CA GLN A 617 55.45 -11.45 -25.51
C GLN A 617 55.55 -13.02 -25.38
N SER A 618 54.55 -13.96 -25.42
CA SER A 618 53.05 -14.12 -25.29
C SER A 618 52.67 -15.66 -25.35
N VAL A 619 51.44 -16.12 -25.73
CA VAL A 619 51.06 -17.40 -26.50
C VAL A 619 49.80 -18.27 -26.06
N LEU A 620 48.73 -18.31 -26.91
CA LEU A 620 47.72 -19.39 -27.30
C LEU A 620 46.81 -20.12 -26.22
N ARG A 621 45.83 -21.07 -26.40
CA ARG A 621 44.72 -21.54 -27.35
C ARG A 621 43.88 -22.70 -26.65
N SER A 622 42.78 -23.39 -27.10
CA SER A 622 41.52 -23.17 -27.91
C SER A 622 40.60 -24.47 -27.98
N LEU A 623 39.37 -24.46 -28.59
CA LEU A 623 38.45 -25.59 -29.05
C LEU A 623 37.43 -26.23 -28.03
N ARG A 624 36.33 -27.01 -28.38
CA ARG A 624 35.26 -27.01 -29.47
C ARG A 624 34.13 -28.12 -29.26
N PHE A 625 32.88 -27.92 -29.75
CA PHE A 625 31.80 -28.93 -30.11
C PHE A 625 31.10 -29.80 -28.99
N SER A 626 30.01 -30.61 -29.11
CA SER A 626 28.81 -30.91 -30.03
C SER A 626 27.82 -31.91 -29.29
N VAL A 627 26.69 -32.58 -29.70
CA VAL A 627 25.77 -32.82 -30.89
C VAL A 627 24.32 -33.32 -30.43
N LEU A 628 23.41 -33.71 -31.37
CA LEU A 628 22.29 -34.76 -31.32
C LEU A 628 20.76 -34.38 -31.26
N MET A 629 19.86 -35.36 -31.53
CA MET A 629 18.38 -35.29 -31.83
C MET A 629 17.61 -36.60 -31.37
N LYS A 630 16.40 -37.12 -31.77
CA LYS A 630 15.40 -36.91 -32.88
C LYS A 630 14.05 -37.75 -32.70
N ARG A 631 12.84 -37.17 -32.97
CA ARG A 631 11.52 -37.82 -33.40
C ARG A 631 10.77 -38.90 -32.52
N ILE A 632 9.50 -39.37 -32.70
CA ILE A 632 8.18 -38.84 -33.25
C ILE A 632 6.93 -39.80 -33.03
N SER A 633 5.69 -39.26 -32.97
CA SER A 633 4.29 -39.77 -33.32
C SER A 633 3.65 -41.13 -32.88
N ILE A 634 2.30 -41.15 -32.64
CA ILE A 634 1.21 -41.90 -33.37
C ILE A 634 -0.22 -41.71 -32.73
N ALA A 635 -1.33 -42.07 -33.40
CA ALA A 635 -2.75 -41.70 -33.08
C ALA A 635 -3.81 -42.85 -33.26
N ARG A 636 -5.12 -42.63 -32.91
CA ARG A 636 -6.32 -43.34 -33.48
C ARG A 636 -7.71 -42.74 -33.08
N ASN A 637 -8.79 -43.17 -33.78
CA ASN A 637 -10.19 -42.63 -33.79
C ASN A 637 -11.26 -43.55 -33.13
N ARG A 638 -12.54 -43.10 -32.98
CA ARG A 638 -13.76 -43.95 -32.73
C ARG A 638 -15.14 -43.24 -32.93
N ILE A 639 -16.23 -44.03 -33.03
CA ILE A 639 -17.53 -43.75 -33.71
C ILE A 639 -18.79 -43.60 -32.78
N PHE A 640 -19.82 -42.86 -33.25
CA PHE A 640 -21.15 -42.41 -32.72
C PHE A 640 -22.26 -43.38 -32.26
N SER A 641 -23.25 -42.76 -31.57
CA SER A 641 -24.71 -42.82 -31.92
C SER A 641 -25.24 -41.40 -32.32
N ARG A 642 -26.50 -41.22 -32.77
CA ARG A 642 -26.83 -40.34 -33.92
C ARG A 642 -27.62 -39.00 -33.76
N ASP A 643 -28.35 -38.70 -32.68
CA ASP A 643 -29.07 -37.39 -32.61
C ASP A 643 -29.28 -36.84 -31.18
N SER A 644 -29.93 -37.62 -30.30
CA SER A 644 -29.88 -37.35 -28.84
C SER A 644 -28.44 -37.33 -28.30
N ASP A 645 -27.57 -38.03 -29.04
CA ASP A 645 -26.13 -38.11 -28.88
C ASP A 645 -25.42 -36.81 -29.25
N PHE A 646 -25.88 -36.06 -30.25
CA PHE A 646 -25.32 -34.75 -30.57
C PHE A 646 -25.54 -33.79 -29.41
N VAL A 647 -26.79 -33.69 -28.98
CA VAL A 647 -27.19 -32.80 -27.89
C VAL A 647 -26.50 -33.20 -26.57
N ARG A 648 -26.38 -34.51 -26.31
CA ARG A 648 -25.57 -35.03 -25.19
C ARG A 648 -24.10 -34.63 -25.33
N ASP A 649 -23.44 -34.98 -26.43
CA ASP A 649 -22.00 -34.77 -26.60
C ASP A 649 -21.64 -33.28 -26.57
N TYR A 650 -22.51 -32.42 -27.14
CA TYR A 650 -22.41 -30.97 -27.05
C TYR A 650 -22.49 -30.47 -25.60
N PHE A 651 -23.51 -30.84 -24.83
CA PHE A 651 -23.64 -30.36 -23.44
C PHE A 651 -22.64 -31.03 -22.47
N VAL A 652 -22.22 -32.27 -22.73
CA VAL A 652 -21.10 -32.91 -22.03
C VAL A 652 -19.79 -32.16 -22.30
N HIS A 653 -19.50 -31.77 -23.54
CA HIS A 653 -18.35 -30.94 -23.89
C HIS A 653 -18.42 -29.54 -23.26
N LYS A 654 -19.61 -28.91 -23.24
CA LYS A 654 -19.87 -27.64 -22.54
C LYS A 654 -19.90 -27.78 -21.00
N ALA A 655 -19.82 -28.99 -20.45
CA ALA A 655 -20.00 -29.31 -19.03
C ALA A 655 -21.34 -28.82 -18.41
N VAL A 656 -22.36 -28.66 -19.24
CA VAL A 656 -23.72 -28.24 -18.86
C VAL A 656 -24.53 -29.45 -18.39
N ARG A 657 -25.15 -29.32 -17.21
CA ARG A 657 -25.90 -30.42 -16.58
C ARG A 657 -27.41 -30.19 -16.48
N ASN A 658 -27.88 -28.99 -16.80
CA ASN A 658 -29.29 -28.62 -16.70
C ASN A 658 -29.69 -28.13 -18.08
N VAL A 659 -30.64 -28.80 -18.74
CA VAL A 659 -31.06 -28.49 -20.12
C VAL A 659 -32.57 -28.35 -20.20
N VAL A 660 -33.04 -27.23 -20.74
CA VAL A 660 -34.45 -27.02 -21.14
C VAL A 660 -34.55 -27.20 -22.66
N GLY A 661 -35.41 -28.10 -23.10
CA GLY A 661 -35.66 -28.37 -24.52
C GLY A 661 -37.06 -27.97 -24.96
N PHE A 662 -37.13 -27.08 -25.95
CA PHE A 662 -38.33 -26.80 -26.73
C PHE A 662 -38.35 -27.76 -27.92
N SER A 663 -38.99 -28.91 -27.69
CA SER A 663 -39.10 -30.02 -28.65
C SER A 663 -40.43 -29.96 -29.39
N CYS A 664 -40.48 -30.66 -30.51
CA CYS A 664 -41.67 -30.92 -31.30
C CYS A 664 -41.87 -32.43 -31.55
N GLY A 665 -41.04 -33.28 -30.93
CA GLY A 665 -41.16 -34.73 -31.01
C GLY A 665 -42.44 -35.28 -30.37
N ASP A 666 -42.66 -36.57 -30.60
CA ASP A 666 -43.66 -37.34 -29.87
C ASP A 666 -43.15 -37.78 -28.49
N LEU A 667 -44.10 -38.19 -27.64
CA LEU A 667 -43.86 -38.67 -26.29
C LEU A 667 -42.78 -39.76 -26.21
N THR A 668 -42.62 -40.58 -27.25
CA THR A 668 -41.58 -41.61 -27.37
C THR A 668 -40.20 -41.01 -27.66
N SER A 669 -40.08 -40.09 -28.62
CA SER A 669 -38.82 -39.39 -28.92
C SER A 669 -38.36 -38.48 -27.77
N ASP A 670 -39.27 -37.74 -27.15
CA ASP A 670 -38.97 -36.90 -25.98
C ASP A 670 -38.54 -37.77 -24.78
N PHE A 671 -39.21 -38.91 -24.56
CA PHE A 671 -38.77 -39.90 -23.55
C PHE A 671 -37.37 -40.45 -23.86
N HIS A 672 -37.06 -40.76 -25.12
CA HIS A 672 -35.72 -41.21 -25.51
C HIS A 672 -34.64 -40.11 -25.34
N PHE A 673 -34.97 -38.86 -25.63
CA PHE A 673 -34.11 -37.68 -25.44
C PHE A 673 -33.80 -37.46 -23.96
N VAL A 674 -34.84 -37.37 -23.10
CA VAL A 674 -34.72 -37.27 -21.64
C VAL A 674 -33.93 -38.46 -21.06
N LYS A 675 -34.19 -39.67 -21.54
CA LYS A 675 -33.48 -40.90 -21.12
C LYS A 675 -32.00 -40.91 -21.53
N SER A 676 -31.65 -40.36 -22.69
CA SER A 676 -30.26 -40.25 -23.16
C SER A 676 -29.47 -39.24 -22.31
N LEU A 677 -30.05 -38.06 -22.06
CA LEU A 677 -29.44 -36.98 -21.28
C LEU A 677 -29.39 -37.33 -19.78
N SER A 678 -30.44 -37.91 -19.20
CA SER A 678 -30.44 -38.38 -17.81
C SER A 678 -29.43 -39.52 -17.57
N ARG A 679 -29.16 -40.38 -18.57
CA ARG A 679 -28.08 -41.38 -18.50
C ARG A 679 -26.68 -40.75 -18.51
N ALA A 680 -26.52 -39.55 -19.07
CA ALA A 680 -25.29 -38.77 -19.01
C ALA A 680 -25.14 -37.94 -17.72
N GLY A 681 -26.15 -37.94 -16.83
CA GLY A 681 -26.18 -37.09 -15.64
C GLY A 681 -26.61 -35.64 -15.93
N ILE A 682 -27.36 -35.43 -17.01
CA ILE A 682 -27.94 -34.14 -17.40
C ILE A 682 -29.44 -34.14 -17.01
N PHE A 683 -29.81 -33.27 -16.09
CA PHE A 683 -31.20 -32.98 -15.74
C PHE A 683 -31.90 -32.27 -16.91
N THR A 684 -33.12 -32.70 -17.24
CA THR A 684 -33.85 -32.21 -18.42
C THR A 684 -35.30 -31.89 -18.13
N ILE A 685 -35.77 -30.75 -18.66
CA ILE A 685 -37.19 -30.49 -18.90
C ILE A 685 -37.36 -30.41 -20.42
N VAL A 686 -38.30 -31.16 -20.96
CA VAL A 686 -38.77 -31.00 -22.34
C VAL A 686 -40.20 -30.48 -22.30
N ARG A 687 -40.48 -29.44 -23.10
CA ARG A 687 -41.80 -28.86 -23.32
C ARG A 687 -42.04 -28.78 -24.83
N LYS A 688 -43.29 -28.97 -25.25
CA LYS A 688 -43.73 -28.52 -26.57
C LYS A 688 -43.81 -26.99 -26.59
N HIS A 689 -43.69 -26.40 -27.78
CA HIS A 689 -43.81 -24.96 -27.96
C HIS A 689 -45.25 -24.49 -27.60
N ASP A 690 -45.35 -23.57 -26.64
CA ASP A 690 -46.59 -23.02 -26.08
C ASP A 690 -46.36 -21.54 -25.74
N THR A 691 -47.26 -20.66 -26.18
CA THR A 691 -47.16 -19.21 -26.02
C THR A 691 -47.55 -18.71 -24.62
N ASN A 692 -48.14 -19.57 -23.78
CA ASN A 692 -48.54 -19.22 -22.41
C ASN A 692 -47.39 -19.37 -21.38
N ILE A 693 -46.21 -19.82 -21.81
CA ILE A 693 -45.05 -20.02 -20.92
C ILE A 693 -44.35 -18.68 -20.64
N ASN A 694 -44.41 -18.22 -19.39
CA ASN A 694 -43.65 -17.06 -18.92
C ASN A 694 -42.14 -17.37 -18.93
N MET A 695 -41.42 -16.95 -19.96
CA MET A 695 -40.00 -17.32 -20.14
C MET A 695 -39.13 -16.75 -19.03
N ARG A 696 -39.45 -15.55 -18.52
CA ARG A 696 -38.73 -14.91 -17.41
C ARG A 696 -38.65 -15.81 -16.18
N ARG A 697 -39.74 -16.51 -15.83
CA ARG A 697 -39.78 -17.43 -14.69
C ARG A 697 -39.24 -18.82 -15.04
N PHE A 698 -39.47 -19.30 -16.27
CA PHE A 698 -39.09 -20.66 -16.68
C PHE A 698 -37.58 -20.82 -16.91
N LEU A 699 -36.91 -19.80 -17.46
CA LEU A 699 -35.51 -19.83 -17.85
C LEU A 699 -34.59 -19.04 -16.89
N ASN A 700 -35.08 -18.65 -15.70
CA ASN A 700 -34.26 -17.88 -14.75
C ASN A 700 -33.07 -18.71 -14.24
N THR A 701 -31.85 -18.18 -14.40
CA THR A 701 -30.66 -18.71 -13.73
C THR A 701 -29.77 -17.57 -13.26
N GLU A 702 -29.35 -17.65 -12.00
CA GLU A 702 -28.55 -16.62 -11.31
C GLU A 702 -27.12 -17.09 -11.01
N ALA A 703 -26.85 -18.39 -11.19
CA ALA A 703 -25.62 -19.02 -10.72
C ALA A 703 -25.21 -20.30 -11.48
N TRP A 704 -25.95 -20.70 -12.53
CA TRP A 704 -25.72 -21.99 -13.18
C TRP A 704 -25.90 -21.96 -14.70
N GLY A 705 -24.87 -22.42 -15.42
CA GLY A 705 -24.96 -22.69 -16.86
C GLY A 705 -26.13 -23.61 -17.20
N LEU A 706 -27.13 -23.03 -17.86
CA LEU A 706 -28.36 -23.61 -18.40
C LEU A 706 -28.17 -23.84 -19.90
N GLY A 707 -28.36 -25.08 -20.35
CA GLY A 707 -28.50 -25.38 -21.77
C GLY A 707 -29.92 -25.11 -22.23
N ILE A 708 -30.09 -24.43 -23.35
CA ILE A 708 -31.41 -24.26 -23.98
C ILE A 708 -31.35 -24.86 -25.38
N VAL A 709 -32.22 -25.84 -25.64
CA VAL A 709 -32.41 -26.42 -26.98
C VAL A 709 -33.69 -25.85 -27.57
N VAL A 710 -33.59 -25.29 -28.78
CA VAL A 710 -34.76 -24.89 -29.60
C VAL A 710 -34.67 -25.58 -30.94
N ASP A 711 -35.73 -26.26 -31.36
CA ASP A 711 -35.78 -26.92 -32.67
C ASP A 711 -36.55 -26.06 -33.70
N LEU A 712 -35.82 -25.34 -34.55
CA LEU A 712 -36.37 -24.50 -35.62
C LEU A 712 -36.75 -25.30 -36.86
N ARG A 713 -36.53 -26.63 -36.89
CA ARG A 713 -37.02 -27.49 -37.98
C ARG A 713 -38.55 -27.59 -37.97
N CYS A 714 -39.20 -27.16 -36.88
CA CYS A 714 -40.64 -27.17 -36.68
C CYS A 714 -41.23 -25.78 -36.92
N GLN A 715 -42.04 -25.68 -37.98
CA GLN A 715 -42.50 -24.43 -38.59
C GLN A 715 -43.63 -23.74 -37.80
N ASN A 716 -43.34 -23.31 -36.56
CA ASN A 716 -44.28 -22.58 -35.71
C ASN A 716 -43.76 -21.18 -35.36
N GLU A 717 -44.61 -20.16 -35.50
CA GLU A 717 -44.34 -18.77 -35.09
C GLU A 717 -43.89 -18.65 -33.62
N SER A 718 -44.33 -19.58 -32.78
CA SER A 718 -43.95 -19.69 -31.36
C SER A 718 -42.43 -19.76 -31.11
N ALA A 719 -41.62 -20.22 -32.06
CA ALA A 719 -40.17 -20.23 -31.87
C ALA A 719 -39.58 -18.80 -31.90
N VAL A 720 -40.17 -17.90 -32.70
CA VAL A 720 -39.81 -16.48 -32.73
C VAL A 720 -40.24 -15.78 -31.44
N THR A 721 -41.39 -16.18 -30.85
CA THR A 721 -41.83 -15.62 -29.56
C THR A 721 -40.89 -15.95 -28.41
N ILE A 722 -40.25 -17.14 -28.41
CA ILE A 722 -39.20 -17.49 -27.43
C ILE A 722 -38.06 -16.47 -27.51
N PHE A 723 -37.46 -16.27 -28.69
CA PHE A 723 -36.33 -15.34 -28.86
C PHE A 723 -36.73 -13.87 -28.62
N ALA A 724 -37.98 -13.48 -28.83
CA ALA A 724 -38.50 -12.16 -28.49
C ALA A 724 -38.58 -11.95 -26.97
N GLU A 725 -39.15 -12.89 -26.22
CA GLU A 725 -39.20 -12.86 -24.75
C GLU A 725 -37.78 -12.89 -24.14
N THR A 726 -36.92 -13.82 -24.56
CA THR A 726 -35.57 -13.95 -23.98
C THR A 726 -34.67 -12.77 -24.31
N SER A 727 -34.87 -12.10 -25.44
CA SER A 727 -34.21 -10.81 -25.72
C SER A 727 -34.75 -9.67 -24.86
N ARG A 728 -36.07 -9.60 -24.64
CA ARG A 728 -36.68 -8.62 -23.73
C ARG A 728 -36.14 -8.74 -22.30
N TYR A 729 -35.84 -9.96 -21.84
CA TYR A 729 -35.26 -10.23 -20.52
C TYR A 729 -33.72 -10.42 -20.53
N ARG A 730 -33.03 -10.19 -21.66
CA ARG A 730 -31.57 -10.29 -21.84
C ARG A 730 -30.93 -11.62 -21.38
N MET A 731 -31.59 -12.75 -21.64
CA MET A 731 -31.18 -14.11 -21.25
C MET A 731 -30.04 -14.69 -22.13
N TYR A 732 -28.93 -13.95 -22.21
CA TYR A 732 -27.82 -14.17 -23.14
C TYR A 732 -26.44 -13.88 -22.52
N ASP A 733 -26.34 -13.91 -21.19
CA ASP A 733 -25.06 -13.87 -20.46
C ASP A 733 -24.40 -15.26 -20.35
N TYR A 734 -23.28 -15.35 -19.62
CA TYR A 734 -22.48 -16.56 -19.43
C TYR A 734 -23.24 -17.76 -18.81
N SER A 735 -24.42 -17.53 -18.23
CA SER A 735 -25.29 -18.55 -17.64
C SER A 735 -26.14 -19.28 -18.68
N TYR A 736 -26.18 -18.81 -19.93
CA TYR A 736 -27.08 -19.29 -20.98
C TYR A 736 -26.29 -19.88 -22.16
N HIS A 737 -26.40 -21.19 -22.36
CA HIS A 737 -25.76 -21.93 -23.46
C HIS A 737 -26.83 -22.39 -24.47
N TRP A 738 -27.03 -21.60 -25.51
CA TRP A 738 -28.06 -21.85 -26.51
C TRP A 738 -27.55 -22.81 -27.60
N LEU A 739 -28.30 -23.89 -27.84
CA LEU A 739 -28.12 -24.81 -28.95
C LEU A 739 -29.40 -24.84 -29.78
N VAL A 740 -29.35 -24.33 -31.01
CA VAL A 740 -30.52 -24.22 -31.88
C VAL A 740 -30.36 -25.14 -33.08
N LEU A 741 -31.34 -26.01 -33.32
CA LEU A 741 -31.33 -26.98 -34.42
C LEU A 741 -32.05 -26.36 -35.62
N GLY A 742 -31.38 -26.28 -36.77
CA GLY A 742 -31.89 -25.64 -37.98
C GLY A 742 -31.74 -26.52 -39.23
N SER A 743 -32.62 -26.30 -40.21
CA SER A 743 -32.66 -27.05 -41.48
C SER A 743 -31.65 -26.52 -42.50
N LYS A 744 -31.65 -25.20 -42.74
CA LYS A 744 -30.64 -24.48 -43.54
C LYS A 744 -30.23 -23.18 -42.86
N LEU A 745 -29.01 -22.71 -43.13
CA LEU A 745 -28.47 -21.50 -42.51
C LEU A 745 -29.29 -20.24 -42.87
N ASN A 746 -29.55 -20.03 -44.16
CA ASN A 746 -30.30 -18.86 -44.66
C ASN A 746 -31.75 -18.82 -44.14
N ASP A 747 -32.35 -19.99 -43.93
CA ASP A 747 -33.73 -20.12 -43.45
C ASP A 747 -33.81 -19.90 -41.92
N SER A 748 -32.76 -20.29 -41.17
CA SER A 748 -32.74 -20.27 -39.70
C SER A 748 -32.24 -18.96 -39.09
N VAL A 749 -31.30 -18.25 -39.74
CA VAL A 749 -30.71 -17.00 -39.21
C VAL A 749 -31.72 -15.84 -39.09
N PRO A 750 -32.65 -15.60 -40.05
CA PRO A 750 -33.65 -14.53 -39.94
C PRO A 750 -34.65 -14.68 -38.79
N LEU A 751 -34.80 -15.89 -38.23
CA LEU A 751 -35.68 -16.17 -37.10
C LEU A 751 -35.10 -15.73 -35.75
N LEU A 752 -33.82 -15.34 -35.71
CA LEU A 752 -33.10 -15.01 -34.47
C LEU A 752 -33.27 -13.53 -34.11
N ASN A 753 -33.47 -13.24 -32.81
CA ASN A 753 -33.50 -11.89 -32.29
C ASN A 753 -32.19 -11.56 -31.56
N ASP A 754 -31.28 -10.88 -32.24
CA ASP A 754 -29.95 -10.49 -31.74
C ASP A 754 -29.92 -9.16 -30.96
N SER A 755 -31.07 -8.53 -30.69
CA SER A 755 -31.13 -7.23 -30.00
C SER A 755 -30.48 -7.22 -28.61
N ALA A 756 -30.51 -8.35 -27.91
CA ALA A 756 -29.88 -8.53 -26.61
C ALA A 756 -28.46 -9.14 -26.66
N TYR A 757 -27.98 -9.58 -27.82
CA TYR A 757 -26.71 -10.32 -27.95
C TYR A 757 -25.50 -9.42 -27.67
N SER A 758 -24.44 -10.04 -27.18
CA SER A 758 -23.17 -9.37 -26.86
C SER A 758 -21.97 -10.30 -27.09
N ILE A 759 -20.75 -9.76 -26.89
CA ILE A 759 -19.51 -10.53 -26.95
C ILE A 759 -19.50 -11.79 -26.05
N ILE A 760 -20.27 -11.81 -24.96
CA ILE A 760 -20.33 -12.94 -24.00
C ILE A 760 -21.35 -14.02 -24.35
N THR A 761 -22.24 -13.77 -25.31
CA THR A 761 -23.40 -14.64 -25.60
C THR A 761 -22.98 -15.98 -26.22
N ASP A 762 -23.24 -17.10 -25.53
CA ASP A 762 -22.86 -18.44 -25.98
C ASP A 762 -24.01 -19.11 -26.75
N PHE A 763 -24.13 -18.78 -28.04
CA PHE A 763 -25.20 -19.24 -28.92
C PHE A 763 -24.64 -20.00 -30.12
N VAL A 764 -25.12 -21.24 -30.31
CA VAL A 764 -24.69 -22.12 -31.39
C VAL A 764 -25.89 -22.55 -32.23
N LEU A 765 -25.83 -22.24 -33.52
CA LEU A 765 -26.77 -22.75 -34.53
C LEU A 765 -26.17 -24.00 -35.17
N ALA A 766 -26.87 -25.13 -35.07
CA ALA A 766 -26.48 -26.42 -35.60
C ALA A 766 -27.35 -26.76 -36.81
N ILE A 767 -26.75 -26.76 -38.00
CA ILE A 767 -27.45 -27.06 -39.25
C ILE A 767 -27.31 -28.54 -39.59
N THR A 768 -28.43 -29.19 -39.91
CA THR A 768 -28.49 -30.60 -40.33
C THR A 768 -27.81 -30.80 -41.67
N ASN A 769 -26.84 -31.71 -41.75
CA ASN A 769 -26.13 -32.08 -42.96
C ASN A 769 -26.16 -33.61 -43.14
N GLY A 770 -27.20 -34.13 -43.80
CA GLY A 770 -27.47 -35.56 -43.89
C GLY A 770 -27.84 -36.15 -42.52
N SER A 771 -26.87 -36.80 -41.85
CA SER A 771 -27.03 -37.31 -40.48
C SER A 771 -25.94 -36.84 -39.52
N ASP A 772 -25.32 -35.73 -39.86
CA ASP A 772 -24.27 -35.06 -39.11
C ASP A 772 -24.68 -33.58 -38.90
N TYR A 773 -24.01 -32.86 -37.99
CA TYR A 773 -24.26 -31.43 -37.77
C TYR A 773 -23.04 -30.57 -38.12
N ASP A 774 -23.29 -29.47 -38.81
CA ASP A 774 -22.35 -28.37 -39.03
C ASP A 774 -22.70 -27.22 -38.09
N LEU A 775 -21.71 -26.75 -37.30
CA LEU A 775 -21.93 -25.88 -36.15
C LEU A 775 -21.45 -24.46 -36.42
N TYR A 776 -22.26 -23.48 -36.02
CA TYR A 776 -21.97 -22.06 -36.19
C TYR A 776 -22.08 -21.31 -34.85
N ASP A 777 -21.01 -20.60 -34.47
CA ASP A 777 -20.96 -19.64 -33.36
C ASP A 777 -21.61 -18.35 -33.83
N VAL A 778 -22.71 -17.97 -33.18
CA VAL A 778 -23.55 -16.82 -33.55
C VAL A 778 -23.49 -15.76 -32.46
N PHE A 779 -23.16 -14.52 -32.82
CA PHE A 779 -23.12 -13.40 -31.88
C PHE A 779 -23.25 -12.04 -32.59
N ASN A 780 -23.73 -11.03 -31.87
CA ASN A 780 -23.57 -9.63 -32.24
C ASN A 780 -22.79 -8.95 -31.09
N HIS A 781 -21.94 -7.96 -31.38
CA HIS A 781 -21.30 -7.17 -30.33
C HIS A 781 -22.30 -6.24 -29.61
N CYS A 782 -23.18 -5.58 -30.37
CA CYS A 782 -24.27 -4.72 -29.90
C CYS A 782 -25.08 -4.16 -31.08
N LYS A 783 -26.33 -4.58 -31.25
CA LYS A 783 -27.20 -4.15 -32.37
C LYS A 783 -27.47 -2.64 -32.39
N TYR A 784 -27.74 -2.02 -31.23
CA TYR A 784 -28.09 -0.59 -31.13
C TYR A 784 -26.88 0.38 -31.24
N ARG A 785 -25.67 -0.15 -31.41
CA ARG A 785 -24.44 0.60 -31.77
C ARG A 785 -23.95 0.25 -33.19
N GLY A 786 -24.83 -0.30 -34.02
CA GLY A 786 -24.52 -0.65 -35.42
C GLY A 786 -23.76 -1.97 -35.62
N GLY A 787 -23.66 -2.82 -34.58
CA GLY A 787 -23.08 -4.15 -34.72
C GLY A 787 -23.93 -5.08 -35.58
N THR A 788 -23.28 -5.89 -36.41
CA THR A 788 -23.90 -6.92 -37.26
C THR A 788 -23.94 -8.28 -36.56
N LEU A 789 -24.88 -9.13 -36.98
CA LEU A 789 -24.94 -10.53 -36.55
C LEU A 789 -23.85 -11.35 -37.25
N ASN A 790 -22.80 -11.70 -36.51
CA ASN A 790 -21.70 -12.51 -36.99
C ASN A 790 -22.01 -14.00 -36.81
N VAL A 791 -21.84 -14.77 -37.88
CA VAL A 791 -22.08 -16.22 -37.94
C VAL A 791 -20.79 -16.90 -38.42
N THR A 792 -20.11 -17.64 -37.56
CA THR A 792 -18.78 -18.21 -37.85
C THR A 792 -18.75 -19.72 -37.59
N ARG A 793 -18.09 -20.53 -38.44
CA ARG A 793 -18.11 -21.99 -38.30
C ARG A 793 -17.31 -22.44 -37.07
N LEU A 794 -18.01 -22.96 -36.07
CA LEU A 794 -17.49 -23.39 -34.76
C LEU A 794 -16.83 -24.78 -34.81
N GLY A 795 -17.31 -25.65 -35.70
CA GLY A 795 -16.85 -27.02 -35.81
C GLY A 795 -17.87 -27.92 -36.52
N THR A 796 -17.72 -29.22 -36.35
CA THR A 796 -18.64 -30.23 -36.86
C THR A 796 -18.89 -31.32 -35.81
N TRP A 797 -19.98 -32.04 -35.95
CA TRP A 797 -20.23 -33.30 -35.24
C TRP A 797 -20.47 -34.36 -36.32
N ARG A 798 -19.59 -35.36 -36.41
CA ARG A 798 -19.48 -36.31 -37.55
C ARG A 798 -19.42 -37.76 -37.09
N ARG A 799 -20.15 -38.67 -37.76
CA ARG A 799 -20.41 -40.02 -37.25
C ARG A 799 -19.19 -40.75 -36.69
N GLU A 800 -18.05 -40.63 -37.36
CA GLU A 800 -16.88 -41.45 -37.02
C GLU A 800 -15.86 -40.79 -36.08
N THR A 801 -16.15 -39.58 -35.59
CA THR A 801 -15.21 -38.80 -34.76
C THR A 801 -15.85 -38.07 -33.57
N GLY A 802 -17.18 -38.00 -33.46
CA GLY A 802 -17.83 -37.25 -32.37
C GLY A 802 -17.83 -35.74 -32.63
N LEU A 803 -17.70 -34.95 -31.56
CA LEU A 803 -17.68 -33.47 -31.61
C LEU A 803 -16.26 -32.93 -31.90
N ALA A 804 -16.09 -32.29 -33.06
CA ALA A 804 -14.85 -31.66 -33.48
C ALA A 804 -14.99 -30.13 -33.53
N ILE A 805 -14.60 -29.46 -32.44
CA ILE A 805 -14.58 -27.99 -32.36
C ILE A 805 -13.30 -27.44 -33.00
N THR A 806 -13.43 -26.53 -33.97
CA THR A 806 -12.30 -25.88 -34.63
C THR A 806 -11.87 -24.59 -33.91
N LEU A 807 -12.82 -23.83 -33.34
CA LEU A 807 -12.54 -22.58 -32.62
C LEU A 807 -12.20 -22.84 -31.14
N THR A 808 -10.99 -23.33 -30.89
CA THR A 808 -10.49 -23.70 -29.55
C THR A 808 -10.02 -22.51 -28.69
N GLN A 809 -9.96 -21.28 -29.24
CA GLN A 809 -9.57 -20.09 -28.47
C GLN A 809 -10.71 -19.63 -27.53
N PRO A 810 -10.38 -18.97 -26.40
CA PRO A 810 -11.38 -18.44 -25.48
C PRO A 810 -12.39 -17.50 -26.14
N LEU A 811 -13.66 -17.57 -25.72
CA LEU A 811 -14.81 -16.84 -26.29
C LEU A 811 -14.52 -15.33 -26.47
N ILE A 812 -14.08 -14.67 -25.40
CA ILE A 812 -13.70 -13.25 -25.39
C ILE A 812 -12.54 -12.97 -26.36
N GLN A 813 -11.54 -13.85 -26.43
CA GLN A 813 -10.34 -13.62 -27.23
C GLN A 813 -10.61 -13.75 -28.73
N ARG A 814 -11.40 -14.74 -29.17
CA ARG A 814 -11.76 -14.89 -30.59
C ARG A 814 -12.72 -13.83 -31.10
N ARG A 815 -13.54 -13.27 -30.21
CA ARG A 815 -14.50 -12.19 -30.51
C ARG A 815 -13.98 -10.79 -30.14
N ALA A 816 -12.70 -10.66 -29.78
CA ALA A 816 -12.16 -9.44 -29.19
C ALA A 816 -12.22 -8.21 -30.11
N ASN A 817 -12.13 -8.39 -31.43
CA ASN A 817 -12.21 -7.29 -32.40
C ASN A 817 -13.65 -6.77 -32.53
N MET A 818 -13.90 -5.53 -32.10
CA MET A 818 -15.18 -4.82 -32.20
C MET A 818 -15.28 -3.92 -33.45
N HIS A 819 -14.37 -4.07 -34.41
CA HIS A 819 -14.42 -3.45 -35.75
C HIS A 819 -14.56 -1.91 -35.74
N GLY A 820 -14.02 -1.24 -34.71
CA GLY A 820 -14.02 0.22 -34.59
C GLY A 820 -15.30 0.83 -34.00
N MET A 821 -16.27 0.02 -33.56
CA MET A 821 -17.56 0.46 -32.97
C MET A 821 -17.41 1.62 -31.98
N THR A 822 -18.26 2.65 -32.09
CA THR A 822 -18.23 3.84 -31.21
C THR A 822 -18.98 3.61 -29.91
N LEU A 823 -18.29 3.63 -28.77
CA LEU A 823 -18.87 3.57 -27.43
C LEU A 823 -18.92 4.96 -26.79
N LYS A 824 -20.03 5.30 -26.13
CA LYS A 824 -20.27 6.64 -25.56
C LYS A 824 -19.85 6.72 -24.10
N ILE A 825 -18.97 7.66 -23.78
CA ILE A 825 -18.60 8.04 -22.41
C ILE A 825 -19.07 9.47 -22.11
N SER A 826 -19.55 9.74 -20.89
CA SER A 826 -20.01 11.08 -20.52
C SER A 826 -19.83 11.45 -19.05
N GLY A 827 -19.73 12.74 -18.76
CA GLY A 827 -19.65 13.27 -17.41
C GLY A 827 -19.69 14.79 -17.35
N VAL A 828 -19.73 15.32 -16.13
CA VAL A 828 -19.74 16.76 -15.85
C VAL A 828 -18.34 17.32 -16.00
N ILE A 829 -18.09 18.05 -17.10
CA ILE A 829 -16.80 18.67 -17.41
C ILE A 829 -16.92 20.16 -17.14
N GLN A 830 -16.07 20.70 -16.27
CA GLN A 830 -16.19 22.07 -15.78
C GLN A 830 -15.13 23.00 -16.40
N TYR A 831 -13.99 22.46 -16.80
CA TYR A 831 -12.79 23.24 -17.10
C TYR A 831 -12.28 23.11 -18.54
N ARG A 832 -13.13 22.68 -19.48
CA ARG A 832 -12.78 22.60 -20.92
C ARG A 832 -12.75 24.01 -21.56
N PRO A 833 -11.66 24.40 -22.26
CA PRO A 833 -11.64 25.60 -23.09
C PRO A 833 -12.61 25.50 -24.26
N LYS A 834 -13.43 26.54 -24.50
CA LYS A 834 -14.46 26.54 -25.57
C LYS A 834 -13.89 26.18 -26.95
N ASN A 835 -12.66 26.60 -27.25
CA ASN A 835 -12.00 26.45 -28.54
C ASN A 835 -11.34 25.05 -28.74
N MET A 836 -11.42 24.15 -27.76
CA MET A 836 -10.77 22.83 -27.78
C MET A 836 -11.82 21.72 -27.86
N ARG A 837 -11.60 20.69 -28.70
CA ARG A 837 -12.50 19.52 -28.76
C ARG A 837 -12.42 18.73 -27.44
N LEU A 838 -13.48 18.00 -27.14
CA LEU A 838 -13.58 17.27 -25.87
C LEU A 838 -12.58 16.10 -25.81
N GLU A 839 -12.38 15.40 -26.93
CA GLU A 839 -11.41 14.32 -27.09
C GLU A 839 -9.97 14.82 -26.91
N ASP A 840 -9.63 15.97 -27.50
CA ASP A 840 -8.32 16.61 -27.36
C ASP A 840 -8.10 17.02 -25.89
N TYR A 841 -9.12 17.62 -25.26
CA TYR A 841 -9.08 18.02 -23.86
C TYR A 841 -8.88 16.82 -22.91
N MET A 842 -9.48 15.66 -23.19
CA MET A 842 -9.30 14.44 -22.38
C MET A 842 -7.85 13.92 -22.40
N HIS A 843 -7.11 14.17 -23.48
CA HIS A 843 -5.68 13.82 -23.59
C HIS A 843 -4.74 14.93 -23.09
N ASP A 844 -5.22 16.18 -22.96
CA ASP A 844 -4.35 17.31 -22.65
C ASP A 844 -3.64 17.21 -21.29
N ILE A 845 -2.31 17.25 -21.37
CA ILE A 845 -1.35 17.18 -20.28
C ILE A 845 -1.25 18.52 -19.53
N ASN A 846 -1.45 19.65 -20.23
CA ASN A 846 -1.28 20.99 -19.65
C ASN A 846 -2.35 21.26 -18.57
N THR A 847 -3.57 20.81 -18.82
CA THR A 847 -4.70 20.86 -17.88
C THR A 847 -4.93 19.53 -17.13
N ARG A 848 -3.92 18.65 -17.01
CA ARG A 848 -4.05 17.29 -16.40
C ARG A 848 -4.69 17.24 -15.01
N SER A 849 -4.57 18.31 -14.24
CA SER A 849 -5.12 18.44 -12.88
C SER A 849 -6.61 18.84 -12.86
N LEU A 850 -7.06 19.55 -13.89
CA LEU A 850 -8.45 19.97 -14.07
C LEU A 850 -9.24 18.81 -14.66
N ASP A 851 -10.41 18.53 -14.08
CA ASP A 851 -11.24 17.36 -14.42
C ASP A 851 -10.43 16.04 -14.44
N SER A 852 -9.39 15.92 -13.60
CA SER A 852 -8.43 14.80 -13.57
C SER A 852 -9.07 13.41 -13.44
N MET A 853 -10.16 13.30 -12.66
CA MET A 853 -10.96 12.07 -12.55
C MET A 853 -11.63 11.66 -13.87
N HIS A 854 -12.00 12.64 -14.70
CA HIS A 854 -12.61 12.43 -16.01
C HIS A 854 -11.58 11.95 -17.03
N LYS A 855 -10.43 12.63 -17.10
CA LYS A 855 -9.31 12.25 -17.97
C LYS A 855 -8.75 10.86 -17.62
N PHE A 856 -8.62 10.56 -16.33
CA PHE A 856 -8.24 9.22 -15.86
C PHE A 856 -9.20 8.13 -16.37
N THR A 857 -10.51 8.31 -16.17
CA THR A 857 -11.50 7.27 -16.54
C THR A 857 -11.63 7.13 -18.05
N TYR A 858 -11.53 8.24 -18.79
CA TYR A 858 -11.41 8.24 -20.24
C TYR A 858 -10.20 7.41 -20.69
N ALA A 859 -8.99 7.67 -20.16
CA ALA A 859 -7.78 6.91 -20.49
C ALA A 859 -7.89 5.41 -20.13
N MET A 860 -8.56 5.05 -19.03
CA MET A 860 -8.83 3.64 -18.69
C MET A 860 -9.76 2.97 -19.71
N ILE A 861 -10.74 3.68 -20.27
CA ILE A 861 -11.56 3.18 -21.39
C ILE A 861 -10.77 3.15 -22.70
N SER A 862 -9.88 4.11 -22.98
CA SER A 862 -8.98 4.06 -24.14
C SER A 862 -8.07 2.82 -24.12
N HIS A 863 -7.47 2.48 -22.98
CA HIS A 863 -6.71 1.22 -22.84
C HIS A 863 -7.55 -0.06 -22.93
N THR A 864 -8.87 0.07 -22.77
CA THR A 864 -9.83 -1.01 -23.05
C THR A 864 -10.21 -1.02 -24.54
N ALA A 865 -10.28 0.14 -25.18
CA ALA A 865 -10.48 0.31 -26.62
C ALA A 865 -9.31 -0.32 -27.41
N ASP A 866 -8.06 -0.04 -27.01
CA ASP A 866 -6.84 -0.67 -27.56
C ASP A 866 -6.88 -2.22 -27.49
N LEU A 867 -7.52 -2.77 -26.44
CA LEU A 867 -7.61 -4.21 -26.19
C LEU A 867 -8.69 -4.90 -27.03
N PHE A 868 -9.70 -4.16 -27.48
CA PHE A 868 -10.92 -4.69 -28.10
C PHE A 868 -11.24 -4.04 -29.47
N ASN A 869 -10.36 -3.17 -29.99
CA ASN A 869 -10.55 -2.45 -31.25
C ASN A 869 -11.94 -1.80 -31.39
N PHE A 870 -12.31 -0.98 -30.39
CA PHE A 870 -13.46 -0.06 -30.46
C PHE A 870 -12.97 1.39 -30.41
N SER A 871 -13.85 2.36 -30.63
CA SER A 871 -13.54 3.79 -30.54
C SER A 871 -14.38 4.46 -29.44
N VAL A 872 -13.89 5.56 -28.87
CA VAL A 872 -14.52 6.25 -27.74
C VAL A 872 -15.07 7.59 -28.21
N TYR A 873 -16.37 7.80 -28.07
CA TYR A 873 -17.02 9.08 -28.29
C TYR A 873 -17.27 9.77 -26.95
N ALA A 874 -16.68 10.94 -26.74
CA ALA A 874 -16.88 11.71 -25.52
C ALA A 874 -18.10 12.64 -25.65
N SER A 875 -18.78 12.89 -24.53
CA SER A 875 -19.87 13.87 -24.47
C SER A 875 -19.92 14.53 -23.10
N GLU A 876 -20.12 15.85 -23.06
CA GLU A 876 -20.11 16.62 -21.82
C GLU A 876 -21.52 16.87 -21.26
N ILE A 877 -21.63 16.85 -19.94
CA ILE A 877 -22.84 17.23 -19.20
C ILE A 877 -22.59 18.63 -18.62
N ILE A 878 -23.10 19.65 -19.30
CA ILE A 878 -22.86 21.07 -18.95
C ILE A 878 -23.62 21.47 -17.67
N TYR A 879 -24.76 20.83 -17.38
CA TYR A 879 -25.60 21.11 -16.22
C TYR A 879 -25.70 19.90 -15.28
N TRP A 880 -25.49 20.14 -13.98
CA TRP A 880 -25.85 19.21 -12.92
C TRP A 880 -26.68 19.93 -11.86
N ASP A 881 -27.79 19.33 -11.46
CA ASP A 881 -28.47 19.77 -10.24
C ASP A 881 -27.59 19.46 -9.02
N ARG A 882 -27.50 20.43 -8.11
CA ARG A 882 -26.72 20.36 -6.87
C ARG A 882 -27.48 19.66 -5.74
N HIS A 883 -28.81 19.55 -5.85
CA HIS A 883 -29.67 18.92 -4.84
C HIS A 883 -29.80 17.41 -5.05
N SER A 884 -29.65 16.92 -6.30
CA SER A 884 -29.67 15.51 -6.66
C SER A 884 -28.51 14.72 -6.03
N VAL A 885 -28.84 13.91 -5.02
CA VAL A 885 -27.91 13.05 -4.26
C VAL A 885 -27.21 12.00 -5.14
N HIS A 886 -27.89 11.53 -6.18
CA HIS A 886 -27.33 10.57 -7.14
C HIS A 886 -26.69 11.30 -8.33
N GLY A 887 -27.34 12.35 -8.83
CA GLY A 887 -26.89 13.16 -9.96
C GLY A 887 -27.27 12.58 -11.33
N LEU A 888 -27.51 13.47 -12.30
CA LEU A 888 -28.03 13.18 -13.65
C LEU A 888 -27.30 12.03 -14.38
N ILE A 889 -26.01 11.82 -14.12
CA ILE A 889 -25.22 10.73 -14.73
C ILE A 889 -25.84 9.34 -14.50
N PHE A 890 -26.44 9.07 -13.33
CA PHE A 890 -27.05 7.77 -13.04
C PHE A 890 -28.38 7.56 -13.78
N GLU A 891 -29.13 8.62 -14.04
CA GLU A 891 -30.34 8.54 -14.87
C GLU A 891 -29.97 8.27 -16.35
N ILE A 892 -28.93 8.92 -16.85
CA ILE A 892 -28.43 8.74 -18.22
C ILE A 892 -27.89 7.30 -18.43
N LEU A 893 -27.24 6.71 -17.41
CA LEU A 893 -26.81 5.32 -17.40
C LEU A 893 -27.98 4.33 -17.31
N HIS A 894 -29.00 4.63 -16.50
CA HIS A 894 -30.21 3.80 -16.41
C HIS A 894 -30.97 3.79 -17.75
N ARG A 895 -31.12 4.96 -18.39
CA ARG A 895 -31.71 5.14 -19.73
C ARG A 895 -30.86 4.58 -20.89
N ASN A 896 -29.70 3.96 -20.63
CA ASN A 896 -28.80 3.37 -21.64
C ASN A 896 -28.32 4.35 -22.75
N TYR A 897 -28.35 5.68 -22.50
CA TYR A 897 -27.93 6.68 -23.50
C TYR A 897 -26.41 6.68 -23.69
N ILE A 898 -25.66 6.53 -22.58
CA ILE A 898 -24.21 6.38 -22.56
C ILE A 898 -23.83 4.98 -22.06
N ASP A 899 -22.67 4.49 -22.48
CA ASP A 899 -22.17 3.17 -22.10
C ASP A 899 -21.37 3.23 -20.78
N PHE A 900 -20.65 4.34 -20.54
CA PHE A 900 -19.75 4.52 -19.39
C PHE A 900 -19.84 5.92 -18.74
N ALA A 901 -19.70 5.95 -17.42
CA ALA A 901 -19.48 7.18 -16.67
C ALA A 901 -18.03 7.67 -16.82
N SER A 902 -17.84 8.96 -17.07
CA SER A 902 -16.53 9.60 -17.13
C SER A 902 -16.00 9.96 -15.74
N ASN A 903 -16.84 10.24 -14.72
CA ASN A 903 -16.36 10.31 -13.34
C ASN A 903 -16.63 9.01 -12.55
N PRO A 904 -15.66 8.54 -11.76
CA PRO A 904 -15.89 7.51 -10.77
C PRO A 904 -16.68 8.12 -9.60
N ARG A 905 -17.49 7.30 -8.92
CA ARG A 905 -18.39 7.74 -7.84
C ARG A 905 -18.25 6.84 -6.62
N ILE A 906 -18.68 7.32 -5.45
CA ILE A 906 -18.59 6.56 -4.20
C ILE A 906 -19.46 5.30 -4.32
N MET A 907 -18.86 4.14 -4.04
CA MET A 907 -19.48 2.83 -4.18
C MET A 907 -20.48 2.60 -3.04
N VAL A 908 -21.77 2.74 -3.32
CA VAL A 908 -22.88 2.52 -2.38
C VAL A 908 -24.00 1.73 -3.05
N SER A 909 -24.76 0.98 -2.25
CA SER A 909 -25.87 0.13 -2.71
C SER A 909 -26.93 0.91 -3.48
N GLU A 910 -27.34 2.08 -2.98
CA GLU A 910 -28.32 3.00 -3.59
C GLU A 910 -28.05 3.37 -5.07
N ARG A 911 -26.83 3.13 -5.58
CA ARG A 911 -26.44 3.42 -6.98
C ARG A 911 -26.47 2.20 -7.91
N LEU A 912 -26.57 0.98 -7.37
CA LEU A 912 -26.55 -0.24 -8.17
C LEU A 912 -27.86 -0.45 -8.97
N ASP A 913 -28.98 0.04 -8.43
CA ASP A 913 -30.30 0.02 -9.09
C ASP A 913 -30.36 0.92 -10.35
N TYR A 914 -29.41 1.85 -10.48
CA TYR A 914 -29.32 2.81 -11.58
C TYR A 914 -28.18 2.53 -12.57
N ALA A 915 -27.08 1.91 -12.14
CA ALA A 915 -25.91 1.69 -12.98
C ALA A 915 -25.04 0.53 -12.49
N THR A 916 -24.45 -0.20 -13.43
CA THR A 916 -23.63 -1.38 -13.12
C THR A 916 -22.23 -0.97 -12.67
N LEU A 917 -21.77 -1.43 -11.50
CA LEU A 917 -20.40 -1.19 -11.02
C LEU A 917 -19.39 -2.02 -11.83
N VAL A 918 -18.42 -1.34 -12.44
CA VAL A 918 -17.29 -1.96 -13.19
C VAL A 918 -16.17 -2.36 -12.23
N GLY A 919 -15.87 -1.52 -11.24
CA GLY A 919 -14.87 -1.81 -10.21
C GLY A 919 -14.18 -0.57 -9.64
N ALA A 920 -13.25 -0.79 -8.71
CA ALA A 920 -12.52 0.26 -8.02
C ALA A 920 -11.62 1.08 -8.96
N ALA A 921 -11.85 2.38 -9.04
CA ALA A 921 -11.20 3.29 -9.99
C ALA A 921 -10.21 4.22 -9.28
N TRP A 922 -10.68 5.29 -8.63
CA TRP A 922 -9.88 6.44 -8.20
C TRP A 922 -9.82 6.62 -6.67
N PRO A 923 -8.66 6.92 -6.08
CA PRO A 923 -8.54 7.22 -4.65
C PRO A 923 -8.94 8.69 -4.36
N ILE A 924 -9.89 8.90 -3.45
CA ILE A 924 -10.43 10.22 -3.09
C ILE A 924 -10.10 10.58 -1.62
N ARG A 925 -9.77 11.86 -1.39
CA ARG A 925 -9.46 12.44 -0.06
C ARG A 925 -9.62 13.99 -0.03
N PRO A 926 -10.84 14.53 -0.15
CA PRO A 926 -11.06 15.97 -0.08
C PRO A 926 -10.74 16.51 1.32
N CYS A 927 -10.20 17.71 1.37
CA CYS A 927 -9.84 18.40 2.60
C CYS A 927 -10.09 19.90 2.49
N PHE A 928 -10.22 20.54 3.65
CA PHE A 928 -10.01 21.98 3.79
C PHE A 928 -8.51 22.27 3.79
N MET A 929 -8.08 23.19 2.95
CA MET A 929 -6.72 23.73 2.94
C MET A 929 -6.71 25.09 3.63
N LEU A 930 -5.78 25.28 4.58
CA LEU A 930 -5.58 26.53 5.33
C LEU A 930 -4.11 26.68 5.75
N LEU A 931 -3.61 27.92 5.89
CA LEU A 931 -2.28 28.17 6.46
C LEU A 931 -2.36 28.21 8.00
N SER A 932 -1.52 27.42 8.66
CA SER A 932 -1.30 27.51 10.11
C SER A 932 -0.33 28.67 10.38
N THR A 933 -0.86 29.81 10.82
CA THR A 933 -0.09 31.04 10.99
C THR A 933 0.80 31.01 12.23
N THR A 934 2.11 31.25 12.06
CA THR A 934 3.03 31.44 13.19
C THR A 934 2.63 32.65 14.03
N SER A 935 2.50 32.47 15.35
CA SER A 935 2.03 33.52 16.27
C SER A 935 3.03 34.68 16.38
N ASN A 936 2.60 35.91 16.05
CA ASN A 936 3.39 37.17 16.12
C ASN A 936 3.70 37.65 17.57
N LYS A 937 3.99 36.73 18.49
CA LYS A 937 4.36 37.03 19.88
C LYS A 937 5.86 37.29 20.00
N ILE A 938 6.23 38.34 20.73
CA ILE A 938 7.62 38.66 21.05
C ILE A 938 8.19 37.55 21.96
N LYS A 939 9.24 36.85 21.51
CA LYS A 939 9.91 35.76 22.26
C LYS A 939 11.28 36.22 22.78
N LEU A 940 11.37 36.57 24.06
CA LEU A 940 12.64 36.96 24.70
C LEU A 940 13.70 35.85 24.66
N GLU A 941 13.26 34.58 24.75
CA GLU A 941 14.10 33.38 24.82
C GLU A 941 15.10 33.24 23.66
N ILE A 942 14.78 33.79 22.47
CA ILE A 942 15.59 33.70 21.25
C ILE A 942 17.05 34.15 21.47
N PHE A 943 17.27 35.17 22.30
CA PHE A 943 18.61 35.72 22.56
C PHE A 943 19.44 34.93 23.58
N LEU A 944 18.79 34.14 24.45
CA LEU A 944 19.44 33.37 25.51
C LEU A 944 19.67 31.90 25.11
N LYS A 945 18.79 31.35 24.26
CA LYS A 945 18.87 30.02 23.65
C LYS A 945 20.21 29.63 22.97
N PRO A 946 21.05 30.54 22.43
CA PRO A 946 22.29 30.17 21.74
C PRO A 946 23.39 29.54 22.63
N LEU A 947 23.34 29.77 23.94
CA LEU A 947 24.29 29.21 24.91
C LEU A 947 23.51 28.55 26.06
N ALA A 948 24.00 27.42 26.56
CA ALA A 948 23.41 26.80 27.74
C ALA A 948 23.50 27.74 28.96
N HIS A 949 22.53 27.68 29.88
CA HIS A 949 22.53 28.52 31.09
C HIS A 949 23.85 28.40 31.89
N GLN A 950 24.43 27.20 31.97
CA GLN A 950 25.76 26.97 32.57
C GLN A 950 26.87 27.80 31.90
N THR A 951 26.85 27.92 30.56
CA THR A 951 27.82 28.72 29.80
C THR A 951 27.63 30.21 30.06
N TRP A 952 26.39 30.69 30.15
CA TRP A 952 26.08 32.06 30.55
C TRP A 952 26.62 32.39 31.95
N TYR A 953 26.40 31.52 32.93
CA TYR A 953 26.95 31.71 34.29
C TYR A 953 28.48 31.71 34.31
N SER A 954 29.13 30.78 33.60
CA SER A 954 30.59 30.77 33.47
C SER A 954 31.16 32.02 32.79
N TRP A 955 30.50 32.54 31.74
CA TRP A 955 30.94 33.77 31.09
C TRP A 955 30.78 34.98 32.02
N ALA A 956 29.70 35.08 32.77
CA ALA A 956 29.52 36.12 33.79
C ALA A 956 30.65 36.09 34.86
N ILE A 957 31.07 34.91 35.30
CA ILE A 957 32.22 34.75 36.21
C ILE A 957 33.51 35.30 35.56
N PHE A 958 33.81 34.91 34.32
CA PHE A 958 34.98 35.46 33.60
C PHE A 958 34.92 36.99 33.42
N ILE A 959 33.73 37.56 33.18
CA ILE A 959 33.55 39.02 33.11
C ILE A 959 33.94 39.70 34.43
N THR A 960 33.53 39.17 35.59
CA THR A 960 33.94 39.73 36.90
C THR A 960 35.46 39.63 37.13
N ILE A 961 36.08 38.53 36.69
CA ILE A 961 37.54 38.37 36.71
C ILE A 961 38.22 39.40 35.81
N PHE A 962 37.70 39.68 34.62
CA PHE A 962 38.24 40.70 33.72
C PHE A 962 38.11 42.12 34.29
N VAL A 963 37.01 42.47 34.97
CA VAL A 963 36.91 43.77 35.68
C VAL A 963 38.00 43.87 36.76
N PHE A 964 38.26 42.79 37.51
CA PHE A 964 39.32 42.75 38.52
C PHE A 964 40.73 42.86 37.91
N VAL A 965 41.00 42.17 36.80
CA VAL A 965 42.28 42.26 36.08
C VAL A 965 42.50 43.65 35.46
N MET A 966 41.48 44.23 34.82
CA MET A 966 41.55 45.60 34.28
C MET A 966 41.73 46.64 35.39
N ARG A 967 41.11 46.45 36.57
CA ARG A 967 41.36 47.27 37.77
C ARG A 967 42.81 47.16 38.25
N ILE A 968 43.44 45.98 38.20
CA ILE A 968 44.87 45.82 38.52
C ILE A 968 45.74 46.55 37.49
N ILE A 969 45.44 46.42 36.19
CA ILE A 969 46.17 47.09 35.10
C ILE A 969 46.09 48.62 35.28
N LEU A 970 44.89 49.19 35.40
CA LEU A 970 44.69 50.63 35.62
C LEU A 970 45.37 51.12 36.92
N ARG A 971 45.29 50.35 38.01
CA ARG A 971 45.99 50.66 39.27
C ARG A 971 47.51 50.64 39.14
N ARG A 972 48.08 49.96 38.14
CA ARG A 972 49.52 49.90 37.89
C ARG A 972 50.00 50.87 36.82
N GLU A 973 49.19 51.20 35.82
CA GLU A 973 49.56 52.06 34.68
C GLU A 973 49.32 53.56 34.93
N GLU A 974 48.36 53.94 35.78
CA GLU A 974 48.02 55.34 36.06
C GLU A 974 48.26 55.71 37.53
N ASP A 975 49.00 56.80 37.79
CA ASP A 975 49.22 57.36 39.14
C ASP A 975 48.05 58.22 39.67
N SER A 976 47.12 58.64 38.80
CA SER A 976 45.93 59.41 39.15
C SER A 976 45.09 58.73 40.26
N LYS A 977 44.38 59.50 41.09
CA LYS A 977 43.49 59.00 42.16
C LYS A 977 42.02 58.84 41.74
N GLN A 978 41.64 59.13 40.50
CA GLN A 978 40.25 59.08 40.04
C GLN A 978 39.73 57.63 39.92
N GLU A 979 38.41 57.44 39.79
CA GLU A 979 37.74 56.18 40.14
C GLU A 979 38.13 54.94 39.31
N LYS A 980 39.12 54.19 39.80
CA LYS A 980 39.65 52.98 39.13
C LYS A 980 38.71 51.76 39.10
N TYR A 981 37.45 51.89 39.51
CA TYR A 981 36.46 50.81 39.49
C TYR A 981 35.43 51.03 38.37
N SER A 982 34.81 52.22 38.32
CA SER A 982 33.91 52.62 37.25
C SER A 982 34.64 52.63 35.90
N SER A 983 35.83 53.23 35.82
CA SER A 983 36.66 53.17 34.60
C SER A 983 37.06 51.73 34.20
N ALA A 984 37.38 50.86 35.15
CA ALA A 984 37.69 49.46 34.85
C ALA A 984 36.49 48.71 34.30
N MET A 985 35.30 48.91 34.88
CA MET A 985 34.07 48.26 34.48
C MET A 985 33.60 48.74 33.09
N VAL A 986 33.60 50.04 32.83
CA VAL A 986 33.30 50.60 31.50
C VAL A 986 34.28 50.07 30.44
N LEU A 987 35.57 49.98 30.76
CA LEU A 987 36.60 49.47 29.85
C LEU A 987 36.42 47.98 29.57
N THR A 988 36.13 47.14 30.58
CA THR A 988 35.80 45.73 30.37
C THR A 988 34.52 45.55 29.54
N VAL A 989 33.50 46.38 29.75
CA VAL A 989 32.26 46.36 28.95
C VAL A 989 32.53 46.76 27.49
N GLY A 990 33.35 47.79 27.24
CA GLY A 990 33.78 48.18 25.89
C GLY A 990 34.57 47.08 25.16
N LEU A 991 35.43 46.36 25.89
CA LEU A 991 36.18 45.20 25.41
C LEU A 991 35.30 43.96 25.15
N LEU A 992 34.17 43.82 25.84
CA LEU A 992 33.17 42.77 25.58
C LEU A 992 32.28 43.11 24.39
N ALA A 993 31.87 44.38 24.29
CA ALA A 993 31.04 44.92 23.21
C ALA A 993 31.82 45.25 21.92
N GLN A 994 33.11 44.90 21.85
CA GLN A 994 34.02 45.16 20.72
C GLN A 994 34.15 46.65 20.31
N GLN A 995 33.74 47.58 21.16
CA GLN A 995 33.84 49.04 20.96
C GLN A 995 35.28 49.56 21.15
N GLY A 996 36.21 48.70 21.58
CA GLY A 996 37.61 49.03 21.80
C GLY A 996 37.88 49.61 23.18
N ALA A 997 39.02 50.29 23.30
CA ALA A 997 39.56 50.82 24.55
C ALA A 997 40.27 52.15 24.28
N ASN A 998 39.82 53.24 24.91
CA ASN A 998 40.55 54.52 24.90
C ASN A 998 41.70 54.53 25.93
N PHE A 999 42.36 53.39 26.08
CA PHE A 999 43.40 53.13 27.08
C PHE A 999 44.51 52.30 26.45
N PHE A 1000 45.68 52.91 26.30
CA PHE A 1000 46.85 52.30 25.69
C PHE A 1000 47.91 52.03 26.77
N PRO A 1001 47.94 50.81 27.36
CA PRO A 1001 48.91 50.50 28.41
C PRO A 1001 50.34 50.70 27.89
N LYS A 1002 51.20 51.28 28.72
CA LYS A 1002 52.61 51.55 28.39
C LYS A 1002 53.48 50.33 28.66
N ARG A 1003 53.21 49.53 29.71
CA ARG A 1003 54.04 48.36 30.06
C ARG A 1003 53.64 47.10 29.31
N ILE A 1004 54.63 46.25 29.05
CA ILE A 1004 54.49 45.01 28.28
C ILE A 1004 53.50 44.01 28.92
N PRO A 1005 53.53 43.71 30.24
CA PRO A 1005 52.58 42.77 30.85
C PRO A 1005 51.12 43.20 30.69
N SER A 1006 50.86 44.51 30.82
CA SER A 1006 49.55 45.12 30.64
C SER A 1006 49.04 45.03 29.21
N ARG A 1007 49.94 45.17 28.21
CA ARG A 1007 49.63 44.94 26.78
C ARG A 1007 49.28 43.47 26.50
N ILE A 1008 50.04 42.54 27.07
CA ILE A 1008 49.79 41.10 26.92
C ILE A 1008 48.46 40.69 27.56
N ALA A 1009 48.17 41.18 28.77
CA ALA A 1009 46.90 40.92 29.45
C ALA A 1009 45.70 41.52 28.69
N LEU A 1010 45.81 42.75 28.19
CA LEU A 1010 44.79 43.38 27.34
C LEU A 1010 44.57 42.61 26.03
N LEU A 1011 45.65 42.16 25.38
CA LEU A 1011 45.59 41.31 24.18
C LEU A 1011 44.88 39.98 24.47
N GLN A 1012 45.16 39.33 25.60
CA GLN A 1012 44.52 38.07 25.96
C GLN A 1012 43.02 38.24 26.24
N ILE A 1013 42.60 39.34 26.88
CA ILE A 1013 41.19 39.69 27.10
C ILE A 1013 40.49 39.98 25.76
N LEU A 1014 41.14 40.72 24.86
CA LEU A 1014 40.64 40.97 23.50
C LEU A 1014 40.44 39.67 22.71
N VAL A 1015 41.44 38.78 22.71
CA VAL A 1015 41.37 37.48 22.00
C VAL A 1015 40.27 36.59 22.57
N PHE A 1016 40.14 36.50 23.91
CA PHE A 1016 39.07 35.72 24.54
C PHE A 1016 37.68 36.26 24.18
N ASN A 1017 37.46 37.57 24.30
CA ASN A 1017 36.17 38.20 23.99
C ASN A 1017 35.83 38.10 22.49
N TRP A 1018 36.81 38.22 21.60
CA TRP A 1018 36.63 37.99 20.17
C TRP A 1018 36.22 36.55 19.87
N ILE A 1019 36.87 35.55 20.48
CA ILE A 1019 36.50 34.14 20.34
C ILE A 1019 35.08 33.87 20.86
N MET A 1020 34.75 34.34 22.07
CA MET A 1020 33.41 34.16 22.67
C MET A 1020 32.31 34.81 21.83
N TYR A 1021 32.54 36.01 21.29
CA TYR A 1021 31.61 36.69 20.39
C TYR A 1021 31.38 35.90 19.09
N ASN A 1022 32.44 35.36 18.47
CA ASN A 1022 32.30 34.54 17.27
C ASN A 1022 31.49 33.26 17.55
N TYR A 1023 31.69 32.60 18.69
CA TYR A 1023 30.88 31.44 19.09
C TYR A 1023 29.40 31.78 19.33
N TYR A 1024 29.12 32.89 20.02
CA TYR A 1024 27.75 33.38 20.20
C TYR A 1024 27.09 33.71 18.85
N SER A 1025 27.80 34.42 17.98
CA SER A 1025 27.33 34.80 16.64
C SER A 1025 27.05 33.59 15.74
N ALA A 1026 27.87 32.55 15.80
CA ALA A 1026 27.61 31.31 15.06
C ALA A 1026 26.42 30.53 15.65
N SER A 1027 26.32 30.47 16.98
CA SER A 1027 25.27 29.70 17.67
C SER A 1027 23.89 30.35 17.57
N ILE A 1028 23.79 31.68 17.56
CA ILE A 1028 22.49 32.36 17.41
C ILE A 1028 21.89 32.16 16.01
N VAL A 1029 22.73 32.13 14.97
CA VAL A 1029 22.31 31.73 13.62
C VAL A 1029 21.79 30.29 13.63
N SER A 1030 22.56 29.34 14.18
CA SER A 1030 22.16 27.93 14.28
C SER A 1030 20.85 27.71 15.04
N ALA A 1031 20.62 28.46 16.13
CA ALA A 1031 19.41 28.40 16.93
C ALA A 1031 18.15 28.98 16.23
N ARG A 1032 18.31 29.84 15.21
CA ARG A 1032 17.20 30.27 14.33
C ARG A 1032 16.90 29.24 13.23
N LEU A 1033 17.92 28.58 12.69
CA LEU A 1033 17.80 27.58 11.61
C LEU A 1033 17.07 26.27 12.02
N SER A 1034 16.65 26.14 13.28
CA SER A 1034 16.21 24.88 13.88
C SER A 1034 14.88 24.96 14.65
N GLU A 1035 14.10 26.04 14.48
CA GLU A 1035 12.79 26.18 15.12
C GLU A 1035 11.67 25.40 14.38
N PRO A 1036 10.87 24.56 15.07
CA PRO A 1036 9.78 23.80 14.45
C PRO A 1036 8.55 24.67 14.16
N LEU A 1037 7.76 24.25 13.17
CA LEU A 1037 6.49 24.90 12.81
C LEU A 1037 5.35 24.46 13.74
N ASP A 1038 4.47 25.41 14.05
CA ASP A 1038 3.26 25.23 14.87
C ASP A 1038 2.06 25.02 13.93
N MET A 1039 1.36 23.88 14.03
CA MET A 1039 0.44 23.38 13.00
C MET A 1039 -0.89 22.91 13.61
N MET A 1040 -2.00 23.30 13.01
CA MET A 1040 -3.36 22.93 13.43
C MET A 1040 -3.64 21.43 13.25
N GLU A 1041 -4.45 20.85 14.15
CA GLU A 1041 -4.82 19.43 14.13
C GLU A 1041 -5.74 19.06 12.95
N ASP A 1042 -5.55 17.87 12.38
CA ASP A 1042 -6.39 17.29 11.31
C ASP A 1042 -7.75 16.82 11.86
N SER A 1043 -8.57 17.78 12.28
CA SER A 1043 -9.91 17.56 12.82
C SER A 1043 -10.91 18.61 12.37
N VAL A 1044 -12.03 18.13 11.80
CA VAL A 1044 -13.12 18.97 11.31
C VAL A 1044 -13.88 19.67 12.45
N THR A 1045 -13.86 19.12 13.67
CA THR A 1045 -14.46 19.78 14.85
C THR A 1045 -13.65 20.99 15.28
N VAL A 1046 -12.32 20.87 15.33
CA VAL A 1046 -11.39 21.98 15.62
C VAL A 1046 -11.52 23.08 14.57
N LEU A 1047 -11.75 22.73 13.29
CA LEU A 1047 -12.08 23.69 12.24
C LEU A 1047 -13.44 24.38 12.44
N ALA A 1048 -14.49 23.63 12.84
CA ALA A 1048 -15.81 24.20 13.12
C ALA A 1048 -15.79 25.20 14.29
N ASP A 1049 -14.91 24.97 15.26
CA ASP A 1049 -14.72 25.79 16.47
C ASP A 1049 -13.75 26.96 16.26
N SER A 1050 -12.94 26.93 15.20
CA SER A 1050 -12.02 28.01 14.82
C SER A 1050 -12.76 29.29 14.38
N ASN A 1051 -12.04 30.43 14.36
CA ASN A 1051 -12.55 31.71 13.84
C ASN A 1051 -12.32 31.93 12.34
N LEU A 1052 -11.84 30.93 11.59
CA LEU A 1052 -11.57 31.08 10.16
C LEU A 1052 -12.86 31.26 9.34
N LYS A 1053 -12.73 31.89 8.16
CA LYS A 1053 -13.75 31.86 7.11
C LYS A 1053 -13.70 30.51 6.40
N ILE A 1054 -14.83 30.07 5.87
CA ILE A 1054 -15.01 28.73 5.29
C ILE A 1054 -15.73 28.88 3.95
N ALA A 1055 -15.20 28.24 2.89
CA ALA A 1055 -15.86 28.10 1.59
C ALA A 1055 -15.39 26.80 0.89
N ALA A 1056 -16.01 26.43 -0.23
CA ALA A 1056 -15.67 25.24 -0.99
C ALA A 1056 -15.71 25.45 -2.52
N GLU A 1057 -15.04 24.55 -3.24
CA GLU A 1057 -15.24 24.30 -4.66
C GLU A 1057 -16.65 23.70 -4.88
N ALA A 1058 -17.32 24.05 -5.99
CA ALA A 1058 -18.70 23.62 -6.29
C ALA A 1058 -18.81 22.14 -6.78
N VAL A 1059 -18.08 21.23 -6.15
CA VAL A 1059 -17.86 19.86 -6.64
C VAL A 1059 -19.09 18.92 -6.50
N PRO A 1060 -19.43 18.11 -7.53
CA PRO A 1060 -20.58 17.18 -7.52
C PRO A 1060 -20.57 16.03 -6.49
N TYR A 1061 -19.74 16.09 -5.45
CA TYR A 1061 -19.65 15.11 -4.38
C TYR A 1061 -19.75 15.73 -2.96
N LEU A 1062 -19.62 17.06 -2.81
CA LEU A 1062 -19.57 17.71 -1.49
C LEU A 1062 -20.86 17.50 -0.67
N ASN A 1063 -22.02 17.70 -1.28
CA ASN A 1063 -23.31 17.50 -0.62
C ASN A 1063 -23.51 16.04 -0.16
N TYR A 1064 -22.89 15.06 -0.83
CA TYR A 1064 -22.93 13.68 -0.34
C TYR A 1064 -22.14 13.53 0.98
N PHE A 1065 -20.93 14.10 1.07
CA PHE A 1065 -20.11 14.04 2.29
C PHE A 1065 -20.67 14.86 3.46
N LEU A 1066 -21.36 15.98 3.19
CA LEU A 1066 -21.94 16.83 4.23
C LEU A 1066 -23.27 16.30 4.82
N TYR A 1067 -24.08 15.56 4.06
CA TYR A 1067 -25.44 15.17 4.50
C TYR A 1067 -25.65 13.65 4.71
N LYS A 1068 -24.72 12.77 4.30
CA LYS A 1068 -24.90 11.30 4.33
C LYS A 1068 -23.77 10.50 5.01
N LEU A 1069 -22.84 11.19 5.69
CA LEU A 1069 -21.56 10.59 6.09
C LEU A 1069 -21.44 10.26 7.59
N ASN A 1070 -21.01 11.21 8.43
CA ASN A 1070 -20.65 10.98 9.84
C ASN A 1070 -21.24 12.07 10.76
N TRP A 1071 -21.28 11.80 12.07
CA TRP A 1071 -21.65 12.81 13.07
C TRP A 1071 -20.71 14.03 13.08
N GLU A 1072 -19.42 13.83 12.77
CA GLU A 1072 -18.40 14.89 12.65
C GLU A 1072 -18.78 15.90 11.55
N SER A 1073 -19.23 15.42 10.39
CA SER A 1073 -19.68 16.28 9.30
C SER A 1073 -21.04 16.91 9.57
N ASP A 1074 -21.94 16.24 10.31
CA ASP A 1074 -23.20 16.83 10.79
C ASP A 1074 -22.99 17.96 11.81
N TYR A 1075 -22.02 17.84 12.72
CA TYR A 1075 -21.66 18.90 13.68
C TYR A 1075 -21.12 20.12 12.94
N PHE A 1076 -20.12 19.94 12.08
CA PHE A 1076 -19.58 20.99 11.23
C PHE A 1076 -20.67 21.64 10.36
N ARG A 1077 -21.53 20.82 9.74
CA ARG A 1077 -22.60 21.29 8.87
C ARG A 1077 -23.58 22.18 9.62
N LYS A 1078 -24.14 21.71 10.74
CA LYS A 1078 -25.10 22.46 11.55
C LYS A 1078 -24.49 23.73 12.17
N LYS A 1079 -23.23 23.68 12.60
CA LYS A 1079 -22.55 24.80 13.27
C LYS A 1079 -22.03 25.87 12.30
N ARG A 1080 -21.56 25.49 11.10
CA ARG A 1080 -20.86 26.42 10.18
C ARG A 1080 -21.31 26.42 8.73
N TRP A 1081 -21.87 25.34 8.18
CA TRP A 1081 -22.21 25.27 6.75
C TRP A 1081 -23.63 25.74 6.45
N ASP A 1082 -24.63 25.11 7.09
CA ASP A 1082 -26.05 25.42 6.87
C ASP A 1082 -26.41 26.87 7.26
N PRO A 1083 -25.79 27.52 8.28
CA PRO A 1083 -26.01 28.94 8.57
C PRO A 1083 -25.41 29.94 7.54
N LEU A 1084 -24.51 29.51 6.64
CA LEU A 1084 -23.95 30.41 5.62
C LEU A 1084 -24.93 30.59 4.44
N PRO A 1085 -25.13 31.81 3.91
CA PRO A 1085 -25.84 32.01 2.63
C PRO A 1085 -25.13 31.29 1.47
N GLU A 1086 -25.88 30.74 0.51
CA GLU A 1086 -25.28 29.93 -0.58
C GLU A 1086 -24.22 30.72 -1.38
N SER A 1087 -24.45 32.01 -1.62
CA SER A 1087 -23.52 32.92 -2.30
C SER A 1087 -22.18 33.12 -1.58
N LYS A 1088 -22.04 32.64 -0.33
CA LYS A 1088 -20.79 32.64 0.44
C LYS A 1088 -20.24 31.23 0.71
N ARG A 1089 -20.97 30.17 0.37
CA ARG A 1089 -20.52 28.76 0.52
C ARG A 1089 -19.53 28.36 -0.56
N PHE A 1090 -19.68 28.89 -1.77
CA PHE A 1090 -18.91 28.48 -2.95
C PHE A 1090 -18.06 29.62 -3.49
N LEU A 1091 -16.80 29.33 -3.84
CA LEU A 1091 -15.88 30.24 -4.52
C LEU A 1091 -15.18 29.54 -5.70
N PRO A 1092 -14.73 30.27 -6.73
CA PRO A 1092 -13.84 29.72 -7.75
C PRO A 1092 -12.50 29.27 -7.14
N ILE A 1093 -11.90 28.20 -7.65
CA ILE A 1093 -10.66 27.64 -7.08
C ILE A 1093 -9.48 28.62 -7.07
N GLU A 1094 -9.35 29.47 -8.09
CA GLU A 1094 -8.32 30.51 -8.14
C GLU A 1094 -8.49 31.56 -7.03
N GLU A 1095 -9.72 32.00 -6.76
CA GLU A 1095 -10.00 32.94 -5.68
C GLU A 1095 -9.87 32.28 -4.30
N GLY A 1096 -10.41 31.08 -4.15
CA GLY A 1096 -10.30 30.28 -2.92
C GLY A 1096 -8.85 30.05 -2.52
N MET A 1097 -8.02 29.53 -3.43
CA MET A 1097 -6.59 29.29 -3.16
C MET A 1097 -5.80 30.59 -2.93
N LYS A 1098 -6.20 31.71 -3.55
CA LYS A 1098 -5.63 33.04 -3.26
C LYS A 1098 -5.98 33.56 -1.86
N GLN A 1099 -7.19 33.30 -1.36
CA GLN A 1099 -7.55 33.62 0.04
C GLN A 1099 -6.91 32.66 1.05
N VAL A 1100 -6.63 31.41 0.67
CA VAL A 1100 -5.81 30.48 1.46
C VAL A 1100 -4.35 30.97 1.55
N SER A 1101 -3.74 31.42 0.46
CA SER A 1101 -2.35 31.92 0.47
C SER A 1101 -2.15 33.25 1.22
N GLN A 1102 -3.27 33.89 1.60
CA GLN A 1102 -3.35 35.04 2.51
C GLN A 1102 -3.65 34.65 3.98
N GLY A 1103 -3.95 33.38 4.28
CA GLY A 1103 -4.28 32.90 5.62
C GLY A 1103 -5.68 33.26 6.13
N ILE A 1104 -6.59 33.72 5.26
CA ILE A 1104 -7.90 34.27 5.63
C ILE A 1104 -9.01 33.21 5.59
N LEU A 1105 -8.84 32.18 4.75
CA LEU A 1105 -9.86 31.21 4.36
C LEU A 1105 -9.38 29.78 4.58
N ALA A 1106 -10.26 28.93 5.11
CA ALA A 1106 -10.17 27.48 4.97
C ALA A 1106 -11.04 27.03 3.79
N TYR A 1107 -10.41 26.52 2.72
CA TYR A 1107 -11.07 26.23 1.45
C TYR A 1107 -11.12 24.73 1.14
N HIS A 1108 -12.32 24.18 0.91
CA HIS A 1108 -12.52 22.76 0.61
C HIS A 1108 -12.51 22.45 -0.89
N THR A 1109 -11.64 21.54 -1.32
CA THR A 1109 -11.38 21.21 -2.73
C THR A 1109 -10.80 19.79 -2.85
N ASP A 1110 -10.76 19.21 -4.05
CA ASP A 1110 -9.92 18.02 -4.27
C ASP A 1110 -8.42 18.44 -4.29
N PRO A 1111 -7.52 17.75 -3.56
CA PRO A 1111 -6.10 18.07 -3.59
C PRO A 1111 -5.47 17.97 -4.98
N ASN A 1112 -6.00 17.16 -5.88
CA ASN A 1112 -5.50 17.04 -7.25
C ASN A 1112 -5.72 18.34 -8.05
N THR A 1113 -6.85 19.02 -7.85
CA THR A 1113 -7.13 20.33 -8.47
C THR A 1113 -6.33 21.44 -7.80
N ALA A 1114 -6.17 21.38 -6.47
CA ALA A 1114 -5.57 22.46 -5.67
C ALA A 1114 -4.04 22.53 -5.70
N TYR A 1115 -3.33 21.39 -5.69
CA TYR A 1115 -1.86 21.39 -5.59
C TYR A 1115 -1.13 22.20 -6.68
N PRO A 1116 -1.54 22.23 -7.96
CA PRO A 1116 -0.91 23.10 -8.96
C PRO A 1116 -1.07 24.60 -8.69
N TYR A 1117 -2.13 25.01 -7.99
CA TYR A 1117 -2.27 26.39 -7.50
C TYR A 1117 -1.34 26.63 -6.31
N VAL A 1118 -1.16 25.65 -5.42
CA VAL A 1118 -0.14 25.71 -4.36
C VAL A 1118 1.26 25.87 -4.94
N GLU A 1119 1.67 25.01 -5.89
CA GLU A 1119 3.01 25.07 -6.54
C GLU A 1119 3.25 26.37 -7.35
N ARG A 1120 2.21 27.15 -7.65
CA ARG A 1120 2.30 28.42 -8.41
C ARG A 1120 2.11 29.69 -7.58
N MET A 1121 1.31 29.64 -6.51
CA MET A 1121 0.87 30.83 -5.75
C MET A 1121 1.41 30.88 -4.32
N PHE A 1122 2.00 29.79 -3.82
CA PHE A 1122 2.50 29.72 -2.44
C PHE A 1122 4.02 29.75 -2.46
N ASP A 1123 4.58 30.73 -1.75
CA ASP A 1123 6.01 30.76 -1.44
C ASP A 1123 6.43 29.46 -0.72
N PRO A 1124 7.67 28.95 -0.89
CA PRO A 1124 8.10 27.70 -0.28
C PRO A 1124 7.88 27.59 1.24
N SER A 1125 7.92 28.72 1.95
CA SER A 1125 7.54 28.84 3.37
C SER A 1125 6.04 28.55 3.61
N LYS A 1126 5.14 29.17 2.84
CA LYS A 1126 3.69 28.92 2.90
C LYS A 1126 3.33 27.48 2.54
N ILE A 1127 4.13 26.81 1.69
CA ILE A 1127 3.97 25.38 1.41
C ILE A 1127 4.28 24.52 2.65
N CYS A 1128 5.20 24.96 3.52
CA CYS A 1128 5.47 24.30 4.80
C CYS A 1128 4.40 24.59 5.87
N GLU A 1129 3.81 25.79 5.86
CA GLU A 1129 2.73 26.21 6.77
C GLU A 1129 1.33 25.69 6.34
N LEU A 1130 1.23 24.99 5.21
CA LEU A 1130 -0.05 24.49 4.67
C LEU A 1130 -0.57 23.23 5.40
N THR A 1131 -1.67 23.41 6.11
CA THR A 1131 -2.45 22.36 6.77
C THR A 1131 -3.58 21.83 5.87
N GLU A 1132 -3.80 20.51 5.90
CA GLU A 1132 -4.88 19.78 5.22
C GLU A 1132 -5.78 19.14 6.29
N ILE A 1133 -7.05 19.57 6.41
CA ILE A 1133 -8.03 19.00 7.34
C ILE A 1133 -9.08 18.18 6.58
N HIS A 1134 -9.11 16.86 6.80
CA HIS A 1134 -9.89 15.93 5.96
C HIS A 1134 -11.37 15.86 6.36
N LEU A 1135 -12.27 16.30 5.46
CA LEU A 1135 -13.73 16.12 5.65
C LEU A 1135 -14.13 14.64 5.60
N PHE A 1136 -13.38 13.82 4.86
CA PHE A 1136 -13.54 12.38 4.84
C PHE A 1136 -12.19 11.66 4.78
N LYS A 1137 -12.05 10.61 5.60
CA LYS A 1137 -10.87 9.73 5.63
C LYS A 1137 -10.75 8.98 4.29
N GLN A 1138 -9.51 8.84 3.80
CA GLN A 1138 -9.21 8.41 2.43
C GLN A 1138 -9.96 7.14 1.99
N SER A 1139 -10.63 7.21 0.84
CA SER A 1139 -11.48 6.14 0.30
C SER A 1139 -11.26 5.94 -1.22
N ILE A 1140 -12.00 5.02 -1.84
CA ILE A 1140 -11.89 4.66 -3.26
C ILE A 1140 -13.26 4.78 -3.93
N MET A 1141 -13.32 5.50 -5.04
CA MET A 1141 -14.48 5.59 -5.93
C MET A 1141 -14.45 4.51 -6.99
N GLY A 1142 -15.61 4.00 -7.37
CA GLY A 1142 -15.80 2.99 -8.41
C GLY A 1142 -16.19 3.61 -9.76
N MET A 1143 -15.81 2.94 -10.85
CA MET A 1143 -16.30 3.24 -12.19
C MET A 1143 -17.65 2.56 -12.44
N TYR A 1144 -18.56 3.27 -13.13
CA TYR A 1144 -19.90 2.79 -13.45
C TYR A 1144 -20.14 2.71 -14.97
N ALA A 1145 -20.92 1.71 -15.37
CA ALA A 1145 -21.38 1.47 -16.74
C ALA A 1145 -22.92 1.43 -16.80
N SER A 1146 -23.48 1.50 -18.00
CA SER A 1146 -24.93 1.45 -18.26
C SER A 1146 -25.61 0.29 -17.50
N HIS A 1147 -26.84 0.51 -17.03
CA HIS A 1147 -27.62 -0.53 -16.37
C HIS A 1147 -27.93 -1.66 -17.36
N ASN A 1148 -27.50 -2.89 -17.03
CA ASN A 1148 -27.51 -4.07 -17.89
C ASN A 1148 -26.74 -3.92 -19.23
N GLY A 1149 -25.80 -2.97 -19.34
CA GLY A 1149 -25.12 -2.63 -20.59
C GLY A 1149 -24.20 -3.75 -21.13
N GLN A 1150 -24.30 -4.03 -22.44
CA GLN A 1150 -23.59 -5.13 -23.13
C GLN A 1150 -22.05 -5.02 -23.07
N PHE A 1151 -21.51 -3.82 -22.79
CA PHE A 1151 -20.07 -3.55 -22.70
C PHE A 1151 -19.50 -3.65 -21.26
N THR A 1152 -20.33 -3.93 -20.26
CA THR A 1152 -19.90 -3.95 -18.84
C THR A 1152 -18.78 -4.97 -18.59
N GLU A 1153 -18.91 -6.19 -19.13
CA GLU A 1153 -17.87 -7.23 -18.98
C GLU A 1153 -16.59 -6.88 -19.74
N VAL A 1154 -16.69 -6.19 -20.88
CA VAL A 1154 -15.52 -5.68 -21.63
C VAL A 1154 -14.72 -4.71 -20.76
N ALA A 1155 -15.40 -3.76 -20.11
CA ALA A 1155 -14.78 -2.80 -19.19
C ALA A 1155 -14.24 -3.46 -17.91
N LYS A 1156 -14.93 -4.45 -17.33
CA LYS A 1156 -14.43 -5.23 -16.20
C LYS A 1156 -13.13 -5.96 -16.56
N ILE A 1157 -13.12 -6.67 -17.71
CA ILE A 1157 -11.94 -7.42 -18.18
C ILE A 1157 -10.76 -6.47 -18.44
N GLY A 1158 -11.00 -5.31 -19.07
CA GLY A 1158 -10.01 -4.25 -19.24
C GLY A 1158 -9.44 -3.76 -17.89
N LEU A 1159 -10.33 -3.39 -16.95
CA LEU A 1159 -9.96 -2.91 -15.62
C LEU A 1159 -9.15 -3.94 -14.83
N TYR A 1160 -9.58 -5.21 -14.78
CA TYR A 1160 -8.83 -6.29 -14.11
C TYR A 1160 -7.47 -6.55 -14.76
N LYS A 1161 -7.36 -6.48 -16.09
CA LYS A 1161 -6.06 -6.58 -16.79
C LYS A 1161 -5.13 -5.41 -16.44
N MET A 1162 -5.67 -4.20 -16.28
CA MET A 1162 -4.93 -3.01 -15.84
C MET A 1162 -4.55 -3.01 -14.36
N PHE A 1163 -5.32 -3.66 -13.49
CA PHE A 1163 -4.91 -3.96 -12.11
C PHE A 1163 -3.75 -4.95 -12.08
N ASN A 1164 -3.89 -6.11 -12.75
CA ASN A 1164 -2.89 -7.19 -12.71
C ASN A 1164 -1.55 -6.81 -13.36
N THR A 1165 -1.52 -5.80 -14.23
CA THR A 1165 -0.30 -5.26 -14.87
C THR A 1165 0.24 -4.01 -14.18
N GLY A 1166 -0.46 -3.45 -13.19
CA GLY A 1166 -0.11 -2.16 -12.57
C GLY A 1166 -0.31 -0.93 -13.45
N LEU A 1167 -0.89 -1.06 -14.65
CA LEU A 1167 -1.16 0.07 -15.54
C LEU A 1167 -2.11 1.09 -14.89
N ARG A 1168 -3.10 0.62 -14.12
CA ARG A 1168 -3.97 1.49 -13.31
C ARG A 1168 -3.17 2.40 -12.39
N ASP A 1169 -2.18 1.86 -11.68
CA ASP A 1169 -1.40 2.61 -10.69
C ASP A 1169 -0.38 3.56 -11.36
N ARG A 1170 0.03 3.27 -12.60
CA ARG A 1170 0.72 4.25 -13.48
C ARG A 1170 -0.23 5.38 -13.87
N GLN A 1171 -1.44 5.08 -14.31
CA GLN A 1171 -2.43 6.09 -14.71
C GLN A 1171 -2.85 6.99 -13.53
N ILE A 1172 -3.05 6.43 -12.33
CA ILE A 1172 -3.30 7.24 -11.12
C ILE A 1172 -2.15 8.23 -10.89
N LYS A 1173 -0.89 7.78 -10.90
CA LYS A 1173 0.28 8.66 -10.70
C LYS A 1173 0.41 9.75 -11.77
N TYR A 1174 -0.03 9.48 -13.00
CA TYR A 1174 0.04 10.40 -14.13
C TYR A 1174 -1.01 11.52 -14.04
N TRP A 1175 -2.27 11.15 -13.78
CA TRP A 1175 -3.39 12.11 -13.68
C TRP A 1175 -3.49 12.78 -12.30
N SER A 1176 -2.96 12.17 -11.23
CA SER A 1176 -2.92 12.81 -9.90
C SER A 1176 -1.92 13.97 -9.85
N SER A 1177 -2.21 15.00 -9.07
CA SER A 1177 -1.20 16.02 -8.74
C SER A 1177 -0.31 15.52 -7.59
N ARG A 1178 0.99 15.76 -7.71
CA ARG A 1178 1.96 15.49 -6.63
C ARG A 1178 1.64 16.39 -5.45
N LYS A 1179 1.73 15.89 -4.21
CA LYS A 1179 1.69 16.77 -3.04
C LYS A 1179 2.95 17.67 -3.04
N PRO A 1180 2.82 19.00 -2.97
CA PRO A 1180 3.94 19.92 -2.87
C PRO A 1180 4.84 19.53 -1.70
N GLN A 1181 6.15 19.67 -1.86
CA GLN A 1181 7.11 19.30 -0.83
C GLN A 1181 7.69 20.54 -0.18
N CYS A 1182 7.40 20.72 1.11
CA CYS A 1182 8.09 21.66 1.96
C CYS A 1182 9.61 21.45 1.86
N GLN A 1183 10.32 22.47 1.36
CA GLN A 1183 11.78 22.48 1.30
C GLN A 1183 12.30 23.18 2.54
N LEU A 1184 12.68 22.41 3.56
CA LEU A 1184 13.18 22.93 4.84
C LEU A 1184 14.36 23.91 4.66
N ASP A 1185 15.20 23.67 3.65
CA ASP A 1185 16.30 24.56 3.24
C ASP A 1185 15.85 26.02 2.97
N THR A 1186 14.58 26.26 2.62
CA THR A 1186 14.03 27.61 2.37
C THR A 1186 13.58 28.35 3.63
N LEU A 1187 13.40 27.65 4.75
CA LEU A 1187 13.18 28.29 6.06
C LEU A 1187 14.46 28.93 6.60
N SER A 1188 15.63 28.51 6.07
CA SER A 1188 16.96 29.01 6.42
C SER A 1188 17.18 30.50 6.14
N THR A 1189 16.54 31.04 5.09
CA THR A 1189 16.84 32.37 4.54
C THR A 1189 15.79 33.43 4.89
N ARG A 1190 14.99 33.23 5.94
CA ARG A 1190 13.97 34.18 6.40
C ARG A 1190 14.61 35.46 6.95
N SER A 1191 14.14 36.63 6.50
CA SER A 1191 14.57 37.92 7.04
C SER A 1191 14.02 38.14 8.47
N ILE A 1192 14.83 38.80 9.31
CA ILE A 1192 14.50 39.05 10.71
C ILE A 1192 13.44 40.15 10.81
N SER A 1193 12.35 39.88 11.53
CA SER A 1193 11.26 40.84 11.75
C SER A 1193 11.54 41.80 12.92
N ILE A 1194 10.93 42.99 12.88
CA ILE A 1194 10.95 43.96 13.98
C ILE A 1194 10.42 43.37 15.30
N HIS A 1195 9.51 42.39 15.24
CA HIS A 1195 9.01 41.68 16.42
C HIS A 1195 10.06 40.74 17.06
N GLU A 1196 11.07 40.33 16.31
CA GLU A 1196 12.18 39.49 16.80
C GLU A 1196 13.30 40.35 17.40
N THR A 1197 13.53 41.55 16.87
CA THR A 1197 14.48 42.54 17.44
C THR A 1197 13.90 43.42 18.54
N ALA A 1198 12.56 43.46 18.69
CA ALA A 1198 11.85 44.25 19.69
C ALA A 1198 12.42 44.16 21.12
N PRO A 1199 12.83 42.98 21.67
CA PRO A 1199 13.42 42.91 23.01
C PRO A 1199 14.68 43.77 23.18
N ALA A 1200 15.54 43.82 22.15
CA ALA A 1200 16.77 44.62 22.18
C ALA A 1200 16.47 46.13 22.07
N LEU A 1201 15.47 46.52 21.28
CA LEU A 1201 15.01 47.91 21.16
C LEU A 1201 14.35 48.41 22.45
N ILE A 1202 13.55 47.56 23.11
CA ILE A 1202 12.94 47.83 24.41
C ILE A 1202 14.04 47.98 25.49
N LEU A 1203 15.04 47.11 25.50
CA LEU A 1203 16.18 47.20 26.43
C LEU A 1203 16.99 48.49 26.23
N LEU A 1204 17.23 48.90 24.98
CA LEU A 1204 17.91 50.16 24.66
C LEU A 1204 17.09 51.39 25.11
N ALA A 1205 15.78 51.42 24.83
CA ALA A 1205 14.90 52.49 25.27
C ALA A 1205 14.84 52.61 26.80
N PHE A 1206 14.74 51.48 27.51
CA PHE A 1206 14.79 51.43 28.96
C PHE A 1206 16.13 51.93 29.51
N GLY A 1207 17.25 51.50 28.91
CA GLY A 1207 18.60 51.95 29.29
C GLY A 1207 18.79 53.46 29.15
N MET A 1208 18.29 54.06 28.06
CA MET A 1208 18.33 55.53 27.87
C MET A 1208 17.47 56.26 28.91
N LEU A 1209 16.24 55.79 29.19
CA LEU A 1209 15.38 56.39 30.20
C LEU A 1209 16.00 56.34 31.61
N VAL A 1210 16.61 55.22 31.99
CA VAL A 1210 17.33 55.07 33.27
C VAL A 1210 18.56 55.99 33.32
N GLY A 1211 19.34 56.07 32.24
CA GLY A 1211 20.50 56.98 32.16
C GLY A 1211 20.12 58.46 32.30
N CYS A 1212 19.07 58.91 31.61
CA CYS A 1212 18.52 60.25 31.76
C CYS A 1212 17.99 60.49 33.17
N GLY A 1213 17.28 59.53 33.76
CA GLY A 1213 16.78 59.62 35.14
C GLY A 1213 17.91 59.77 36.17
N ILE A 1214 18.97 58.98 36.06
CA ILE A 1214 20.16 59.09 36.93
C ILE A 1214 20.83 60.45 36.76
N CYS A 1215 21.03 60.93 35.53
CA CYS A 1215 21.62 62.26 35.27
C CYS A 1215 20.79 63.42 35.86
N ILE A 1216 19.45 63.32 35.82
CA ILE A 1216 18.55 64.30 36.44
C ILE A 1216 18.68 64.25 37.97
N VAL A 1217 18.69 63.05 38.58
CA VAL A 1217 18.85 62.89 40.04
C VAL A 1217 20.23 63.37 40.49
N GLU A 1218 21.30 63.05 39.76
CA GLU A 1218 22.66 63.50 40.03
C GLU A 1218 22.76 65.03 39.98
N ASN A 1219 22.19 65.69 38.97
CA ASN A 1219 22.13 67.15 38.90
C ASN A 1219 21.34 67.76 40.08
N ILE A 1220 20.22 67.15 40.49
CA ILE A 1220 19.44 67.60 41.65
C ILE A 1220 20.26 67.47 42.96
N VAL A 1221 20.97 66.35 43.14
CA VAL A 1221 21.83 66.12 44.31
C VAL A 1221 23.04 67.04 44.31
N TYR A 1222 23.70 67.22 43.16
CA TYR A 1222 24.83 68.14 42.97
C TYR A 1222 24.42 69.59 43.23
N TYR A 1223 23.27 70.03 42.71
CA TYR A 1223 22.74 71.38 42.93
C TYR A 1223 22.40 71.61 44.42
N ARG A 1224 21.77 70.64 45.10
CA ARG A 1224 21.53 70.69 46.55
C ARG A 1224 22.83 70.76 47.36
N SER A 1225 23.77 69.85 47.12
CA SER A 1225 25.06 69.80 47.83
C SER A 1225 25.91 71.05 47.59
N THR A 1226 25.86 71.61 46.37
CA THR A 1226 26.55 72.86 46.04
C THR A 1226 25.88 74.05 46.73
N ARG A 1227 24.54 74.12 46.76
CA ARG A 1227 23.81 75.17 47.50
C ARG A 1227 24.13 75.12 49.00
N GLU A 1228 24.17 73.94 49.61
CA GLU A 1228 24.58 73.75 51.01
C GLU A 1228 26.03 74.16 51.27
N LYS A 1229 26.97 73.83 50.37
CA LYS A 1229 28.38 74.25 50.47
C LYS A 1229 28.54 75.76 50.32
N THR A 1230 27.78 76.40 49.43
CA THR A 1230 27.79 77.86 49.28
C THR A 1230 27.20 78.55 50.50
N LEU A 1231 26.09 78.05 51.08
CA LEU A 1231 25.58 78.55 52.37
C LEU A 1231 26.60 78.37 53.51
N ARG A 1232 27.26 77.20 53.62
CA ARG A 1232 28.31 77.01 54.64
C ARG A 1232 29.50 77.95 54.45
N ARG A 1233 29.89 78.24 53.20
CA ARG A 1233 30.94 79.25 52.92
C ARG A 1233 30.49 80.67 53.25
N SER A 1234 29.24 81.06 53.00
CA SER A 1234 28.75 82.38 53.41
C SER A 1234 28.69 82.51 54.94
N MET A 1235 28.31 81.45 55.67
CA MET A 1235 28.38 81.43 57.13
C MET A 1235 29.83 81.58 57.64
N MET A 1236 30.77 80.79 57.11
CA MET A 1236 32.19 80.89 57.49
C MET A 1236 32.81 82.27 57.19
N ASN A 1237 32.42 82.91 56.08
CA ASN A 1237 32.85 84.29 55.80
C ASN A 1237 32.25 85.29 56.81
N ASN A 1238 30.95 85.18 57.10
CA ASN A 1238 30.29 86.07 58.08
C ASN A 1238 30.86 85.88 59.50
N ASP A 1239 31.28 84.68 59.88
CA ASP A 1239 31.92 84.42 61.17
C ASP A 1239 33.36 84.98 61.21
N ALA A 1240 34.11 84.91 60.09
CA ALA A 1240 35.41 85.55 59.97
C ALA A 1240 35.30 87.10 60.01
N GLU A 1241 34.27 87.66 59.36
CA GLU A 1241 33.99 89.10 59.35
C GLU A 1241 33.50 89.59 60.73
N LYS A 1242 32.75 88.77 61.48
CA LYS A 1242 32.46 89.03 62.90
C LYS A 1242 33.72 89.09 63.77
N ILE A 1243 34.65 88.15 63.60
CA ILE A 1243 35.91 88.13 64.37
C ILE A 1243 36.79 89.35 64.03
N ALA A 1244 36.79 89.79 62.77
CA ALA A 1244 37.43 91.04 62.37
C ALA A 1244 36.73 92.30 62.92
N GLY A 1245 35.41 92.27 63.09
CA GLY A 1245 34.61 93.38 63.63
C GLY A 1245 34.75 93.63 65.13
N THR A 1246 35.22 92.65 65.91
CA THR A 1246 35.22 92.70 67.39
C THR A 1246 36.51 93.19 68.06
N SER A 1247 37.50 93.70 67.32
CA SER A 1247 38.76 94.23 67.88
C SER A 1247 38.89 95.76 67.84
N LYS A 1248 37.83 96.49 67.47
CA LYS A 1248 37.91 97.94 67.19
C LYS A 1248 36.91 98.85 67.94
N HIS A 1249 36.31 98.36 69.03
CA HIS A 1249 35.69 99.20 70.07
C HIS A 1249 35.87 98.55 71.44
N ASN A 1250 36.63 99.23 72.33
CA ASN A 1250 36.59 99.22 73.80
C ASN A 1250 37.98 99.56 74.37
N LEU A 1251 38.39 100.84 74.24
CA LEU A 1251 39.35 101.51 75.13
C LEU A 1251 39.49 103.00 74.75
N LEU A 1252 38.48 103.81 75.10
CA LEU A 1252 38.67 105.23 75.45
C LEU A 1252 37.47 105.83 76.21
N GLU A 1253 36.93 105.07 77.15
CA GLU A 1253 36.45 105.49 78.48
C GLU A 1253 36.28 104.24 79.35
#